data_AF-A0A1I7V0W0-F1
#
_entry.id   AF-A0A1I7V0W0-F1
#
_cell.length_a   1.000
_cell.length_b   1.000
_cell.length_c   1.000
_cell.angle_alpha   90.00
_cell.angle_beta   90.00
_cell.angle_gamma   90.00
#
_symmetry.space_group_name_H-M   'P 1'
#
loop_
_entity.id
_entity.type
_entity.pdbx_description
1 polymer ?
#
loop_
_entity_poly.entity_id
_entity_poly.type
_entity_poly.pdbx_seq_one_letter_code
_entity_poly.pdbx_strand_id
1 'polypeptide(L)'
;MFRFNDVITDTFAVKLIRLVKEKGAVLTKVNYDLQITSPEAYIQIIEETGQEINAPFPRDLTIRTQLPKGFQYSLPPSLHFDTLKIKGSCNWMKLEEFMMACRSLTTNEYHGGNIIPHLSRKYLNWFLKKIRDSKECRLEEITVHAWCEKPNFLVTVEGLGEIIDGEKVEFQRASSQFPSGGVFTTTVSSGPTTTVTIPPSSLTPVNSCERVKDSIAQASELMSISRLINPVEDNFGRNMLSIDDITRSVPTGCVPQLSDQGVDCRKSLCYHLMYRTLDGTCNNLEKPMQGAAFRRFNRHFPAQYDDGRGEPISSLNKSRPTAREANRVMLSSAQSVVHDKFNNMMMQWGQFMSHDMSKTTLQPSANCKTCDPVPSKCMPIPIGEKDPNLGFKSKQCLKVSRSAPICRVEPREQLNENTAYIDGSMIYGSSLKDLHKFRDGRTGFLRVTRFNNQNVLPFDQSKCANKDKCTASFTAGDIRANLFIGLSSLHIMFAREHNRIAQKLTELNPTWSGDRVFQEARKIVGAEIQNVLYKEYLPKLLGVSFDKVIGPYKGYDTNVDATIANEFTTSAFRFGHGMIEEFYKRVDLSGNNITHGGFFFGDGVFKSGKILFEGGVDPIIRGFMTTAVKRPHRMTPAITEKMFGSTDLGSLNIQRGRDHGIPSYNKMRNFCGLKFANTFDDFGDMILDRNLRAGLARNYNTTNDVDFYVGSMLEDPVIGGLVGTTLSCVIGEQFRRARDGDRFYFENPGIFTRSQVEEIKKSSLSRIICDNADNFELVSQDAFLLPGSNLTPCDKIPAMDLTKWRAL
;
A
#
# COMPACT_ATOMS: atom_id res chain seq x y z
N MET A 1 -21.66 4.61 52.76
CA MET A 1 -21.05 4.96 51.46
C MET A 1 -19.85 4.04 51.25
N PHE A 2 -20.03 2.89 50.61
CA PHE A 2 -18.90 2.07 50.14
C PHE A 2 -18.48 2.61 48.77
N ARG A 3 -17.20 2.87 48.53
CA ARG A 3 -16.74 3.10 47.15
C ARG A 3 -16.70 1.75 46.45
N PHE A 4 -17.04 1.68 45.18
CA PHE A 4 -17.01 0.40 44.47
C PHE A 4 -15.58 -0.10 44.19
N ASN A 5 -14.58 0.79 44.15
CA ASN A 5 -13.17 0.39 44.05
C ASN A 5 -12.75 -0.45 45.26
N ASP A 6 -13.00 0.08 46.46
CA ASP A 6 -12.71 -0.51 47.78
C ASP A 6 -13.12 -2.00 47.86
N VAL A 7 -14.38 -2.30 47.53
CA VAL A 7 -14.93 -3.67 47.56
C VAL A 7 -14.28 -4.60 46.53
N ILE A 8 -13.87 -4.07 45.37
CA ILE A 8 -13.25 -4.83 44.28
C ILE A 8 -11.78 -5.16 44.60
N THR A 9 -11.01 -4.20 45.12
CA THR A 9 -9.63 -4.43 45.59
C THR A 9 -9.59 -5.48 46.69
N ASP A 10 -10.48 -5.35 47.66
CA ASP A 10 -10.61 -6.23 48.82
C ASP A 10 -10.99 -7.67 48.40
N THR A 11 -11.99 -7.83 47.54
CA THR A 11 -12.44 -9.14 47.05
C THR A 11 -11.39 -9.83 46.15
N PHE A 12 -10.62 -9.05 45.38
CA PHE A 12 -9.57 -9.57 44.50
C PHE A 12 -8.35 -10.06 45.32
N ALA A 13 -7.92 -9.30 46.33
CA ALA A 13 -6.80 -9.66 47.19
C ALA A 13 -7.03 -11.00 47.91
N VAL A 14 -8.19 -11.19 48.55
CA VAL A 14 -8.56 -12.45 49.23
C VAL A 14 -8.54 -13.63 48.25
N LYS A 15 -9.17 -13.50 47.08
CA LYS A 15 -9.24 -14.58 46.08
C LYS A 15 -7.88 -14.92 45.50
N LEU A 16 -6.99 -13.95 45.30
CA LEU A 16 -5.65 -14.17 44.79
C LEU A 16 -4.79 -14.96 45.80
N ILE A 17 -4.81 -14.57 47.08
CA ILE A 17 -4.08 -15.26 48.15
C ILE A 17 -4.55 -16.71 48.29
N ARG A 18 -5.88 -16.94 48.36
CA ARG A 18 -6.46 -18.30 48.46
C ARG A 18 -6.04 -19.17 47.26
N LEU A 19 -6.05 -18.64 46.03
CA LEU A 19 -5.67 -19.38 44.83
C LEU A 19 -4.17 -19.78 44.82
N VAL A 20 -3.30 -19.00 45.46
CA VAL A 20 -1.87 -19.31 45.60
C VAL A 20 -1.64 -20.38 46.69
N LYS A 21 -2.34 -20.28 47.83
CA LYS A 21 -2.32 -21.32 48.89
C LYS A 21 -2.87 -22.67 48.40
N GLU A 22 -3.97 -22.68 47.63
CA GLU A 22 -4.55 -23.87 46.99
C GLU A 22 -3.62 -24.57 45.98
N LYS A 23 -2.42 -24.04 45.71
CA LYS A 23 -1.39 -24.64 44.86
C LYS A 23 -0.09 -24.94 45.60
N GLY A 24 -0.09 -24.87 46.94
CA GLY A 24 1.02 -25.31 47.80
C GLY A 24 2.20 -24.35 47.88
N ALA A 25 2.03 -23.09 47.46
CA ALA A 25 3.07 -22.07 47.57
C ALA A 25 3.03 -21.38 48.94
N VAL A 26 4.20 -21.19 49.55
CA VAL A 26 4.34 -20.46 50.83
C VAL A 26 4.53 -18.97 50.52
N LEU A 27 3.47 -18.19 50.67
CA LEU A 27 3.52 -16.72 50.61
C LEU A 27 4.09 -16.15 51.90
N THR A 28 5.23 -15.47 51.82
CA THR A 28 5.91 -14.86 52.99
C THR A 28 5.65 -13.36 53.14
N LYS A 29 5.29 -12.65 52.06
CA LYS A 29 4.92 -11.22 52.08
C LYS A 29 4.05 -10.87 50.88
N VAL A 30 3.11 -9.94 51.07
CA VAL A 30 2.25 -9.39 50.01
C VAL A 30 2.23 -7.86 50.17
N ASN A 31 2.57 -7.13 49.11
CA ASN A 31 2.43 -5.67 49.04
C ASN A 31 1.31 -5.31 48.05
N TYR A 32 0.50 -4.32 48.38
CA TYR A 32 -0.52 -3.72 47.52
C TYR A 32 -0.40 -2.20 47.59
N ASP A 33 -0.36 -1.53 46.43
CA ASP A 33 -0.24 -0.07 46.33
C ASP A 33 -1.61 0.65 46.41
N LEU A 34 -2.63 -0.03 46.95
CA LEU A 34 -3.99 0.48 47.21
C LEU A 34 -4.43 -0.02 48.60
N GLN A 35 -5.04 0.86 49.40
CA GLN A 35 -5.48 0.53 50.76
C GLN A 35 -6.55 -0.58 50.74
N ILE A 36 -6.43 -1.52 51.69
CA ILE A 36 -7.53 -2.42 52.07
C ILE A 36 -8.53 -1.60 52.88
N THR A 37 -9.80 -1.69 52.52
CA THR A 37 -10.81 -0.66 52.86
C THR A 37 -12.03 -1.19 53.62
N SER A 38 -12.27 -2.50 53.59
CA SER A 38 -13.27 -3.20 54.39
C SER A 38 -12.61 -4.04 55.50
N PRO A 39 -13.12 -3.96 56.76
CA PRO A 39 -12.63 -4.79 57.86
C PRO A 39 -12.75 -6.29 57.60
N GLU A 40 -13.78 -6.73 56.88
CA GLU A 40 -14.06 -8.13 56.59
C GLU A 40 -12.96 -8.76 55.72
N ALA A 41 -12.46 -8.04 54.72
CA ALA A 41 -11.36 -8.52 53.88
C ALA A 41 -10.01 -8.50 54.59
N TYR A 42 -9.78 -7.53 55.48
CA TYR A 42 -8.58 -7.50 56.33
C TYR A 42 -8.50 -8.75 57.23
N ILE A 43 -9.62 -9.11 57.88
CA ILE A 43 -9.70 -10.32 58.72
C ILE A 43 -9.47 -11.57 57.87
N GLN A 44 -10.12 -11.71 56.72
CA GLN A 44 -9.92 -12.85 55.82
C GLN A 44 -8.48 -12.95 55.29
N ILE A 45 -7.81 -11.83 55.03
CA ILE A 45 -6.40 -11.82 54.61
C ILE A 45 -5.49 -12.29 55.76
N ILE A 46 -5.76 -11.89 57.01
CA ILE A 46 -5.03 -12.38 58.19
C ILE A 46 -5.23 -13.89 58.38
N GLU A 47 -6.47 -14.38 58.34
CA GLU A 47 -6.80 -15.81 58.44
C GLU A 47 -6.15 -16.62 57.30
N GLU A 48 -6.23 -16.12 56.06
CA GLU A 48 -5.67 -16.78 54.87
C GLU A 48 -4.16 -16.62 54.74
N THR A 49 -3.48 -15.76 55.50
CA THR A 49 -2.00 -15.65 55.51
C THR A 49 -1.35 -16.26 56.76
N GLY A 50 -2.05 -16.26 57.91
CA GLY A 50 -1.55 -16.82 59.17
C GLY A 50 -0.59 -15.91 59.95
N GLN A 51 -0.67 -14.59 59.74
CA GLN A 51 0.13 -13.61 60.49
C GLN A 51 -0.55 -13.18 61.79
N GLU A 52 0.22 -12.87 62.83
CA GLU A 52 -0.32 -12.33 64.08
C GLU A 52 -0.75 -10.85 63.94
N ILE A 53 -1.88 -10.51 64.56
CA ILE A 53 -2.57 -9.20 64.45
C ILE A 53 -1.72 -8.01 64.95
N ASN A 54 -0.64 -8.25 65.70
CA ASN A 54 0.15 -7.21 66.38
C ASN A 54 1.53 -6.91 65.74
N ALA A 55 1.82 -7.35 64.51
CA ALA A 55 3.00 -6.92 63.77
C ALA A 55 2.72 -5.60 62.99
N PRO A 56 3.62 -4.60 63.00
CA PRO A 56 3.27 -3.25 62.57
C PRO A 56 3.30 -3.07 61.04
N PHE A 57 2.21 -2.55 60.49
CA PHE A 57 2.22 -1.70 59.30
C PHE A 57 1.64 -0.31 59.65
N PRO A 58 2.50 0.70 59.90
CA PRO A 58 2.10 2.10 59.97
C PRO A 58 1.98 2.70 58.55
N ARG A 59 1.09 3.64 58.23
CA ARG A 59 0.23 4.48 59.09
C ARG A 59 -1.04 4.93 58.33
N ASP A 60 -2.19 4.77 58.97
CA ASP A 60 -3.40 5.62 58.92
C ASP A 60 -4.28 5.61 57.62
N LEU A 61 -5.62 5.66 57.66
CA LEU A 61 -6.57 5.85 58.78
C LEU A 61 -7.96 5.19 58.53
N THR A 62 -8.67 4.89 59.62
CA THR A 62 -10.01 4.28 59.71
C THR A 62 -11.10 5.30 60.09
N ILE A 63 -12.34 5.20 59.58
CA ILE A 63 -13.55 5.79 60.24
C ILE A 63 -14.74 4.80 60.22
N ARG A 64 -15.55 4.85 61.29
CA ARG A 64 -16.65 3.92 61.63
C ARG A 64 -18.03 4.62 61.57
N THR A 65 -19.05 4.02 60.93
CA THR A 65 -20.49 4.21 61.24
C THR A 65 -21.32 2.99 60.76
N GLN A 66 -22.45 2.69 61.41
CA GLN A 66 -23.37 1.60 60.99
C GLN A 66 -24.30 2.03 59.83
N LEU A 67 -24.66 1.09 58.95
CA LEU A 67 -25.62 1.28 57.86
C LEU A 67 -26.78 0.28 57.94
N PRO A 68 -28.05 0.72 57.79
CA PRO A 68 -29.19 -0.17 57.57
C PRO A 68 -29.18 -0.78 56.16
N LYS A 69 -30.01 -1.83 55.96
CA LYS A 69 -29.99 -2.69 54.77
C LYS A 69 -30.58 -2.05 53.51
N GLY A 70 -29.86 -2.24 52.40
CA GLY A 70 -30.44 -2.72 51.14
C GLY A 70 -30.62 -1.70 50.02
N PHE A 71 -29.74 -1.79 49.01
CA PHE A 71 -30.04 -1.43 47.61
C PHE A 71 -29.17 -2.27 46.66
N GLN A 72 -29.73 -2.66 45.50
CA GLN A 72 -29.02 -3.34 44.41
C GLN A 72 -28.66 -2.33 43.31
N TYR A 73 -27.54 -2.54 42.62
CA TYR A 73 -27.22 -1.84 41.37
C TYR A 73 -26.35 -2.70 40.44
N SER A 74 -26.51 -2.53 39.13
CA SER A 74 -25.68 -3.18 38.11
C SER A 74 -24.51 -2.29 37.68
N LEU A 75 -23.28 -2.78 37.76
CA LEU A 75 -22.08 -2.05 37.36
C LEU A 75 -21.72 -2.24 35.88
N PRO A 76 -21.40 -1.15 35.18
CA PRO A 76 -20.45 -1.15 34.08
C PRO A 76 -19.40 -0.04 34.24
N PRO A 77 -18.25 -0.33 34.88
CA PRO A 77 -16.99 0.28 34.46
C PRO A 77 -15.84 -0.75 34.34
N SER A 78 -14.86 -0.42 33.50
CA SER A 78 -13.73 -1.29 33.17
C SER A 78 -12.49 -0.97 34.00
N LEU A 79 -11.77 -2.01 34.44
CA LEU A 79 -10.47 -1.88 35.13
C LEU A 79 -9.33 -2.14 34.15
N HIS A 80 -8.30 -1.28 34.16
CA HIS A 80 -7.19 -1.31 33.21
C HIS A 80 -5.91 -1.76 33.92
N PHE A 81 -5.19 -2.74 33.38
CA PHE A 81 -3.92 -3.23 33.94
C PHE A 81 -2.76 -2.69 33.10
N ASP A 82 -1.86 -1.93 33.71
CA ASP A 82 -0.75 -1.25 33.01
C ASP A 82 0.51 -2.12 32.95
N THR A 83 0.89 -2.78 34.04
CA THR A 83 2.11 -3.58 34.09
C THR A 83 2.03 -4.76 35.06
N LEU A 84 2.66 -5.86 34.66
CA LEU A 84 2.94 -7.05 35.47
C LEU A 84 4.45 -7.24 35.52
N LYS A 85 5.05 -7.14 36.71
CA LYS A 85 6.49 -7.33 36.92
C LYS A 85 6.71 -8.68 37.61
N ILE A 86 7.65 -9.47 37.11
CA ILE A 86 8.00 -10.78 37.66
C ILE A 86 9.51 -10.84 37.86
N LYS A 87 9.96 -11.38 38.99
CA LYS A 87 11.38 -11.52 39.34
C LYS A 87 11.71 -12.97 39.68
N GLY A 88 12.87 -13.43 39.22
CA GLY A 88 13.34 -14.80 39.40
C GLY A 88 14.48 -15.15 38.45
N SER A 89 14.98 -16.38 38.55
CA SER A 89 16.06 -16.90 37.70
C SER A 89 15.56 -18.04 36.80
N CYS A 90 15.73 -17.86 35.49
CA CYS A 90 15.50 -18.87 34.46
C CYS A 90 16.56 -18.68 33.36
N ASN A 91 17.31 -19.72 33.02
CA ASN A 91 18.01 -19.78 31.74
C ASN A 91 17.05 -20.34 30.68
N TRP A 92 17.11 -19.82 29.45
CA TRP A 92 16.31 -20.23 28.29
C TRP A 92 14.78 -19.99 28.35
N MET A 93 14.39 -18.72 28.31
CA MET A 93 13.16 -18.33 27.61
C MET A 93 13.40 -17.01 26.87
N LYS A 94 13.21 -16.98 25.54
CA LYS A 94 13.34 -15.73 24.77
C LYS A 94 12.14 -14.83 25.06
N LEU A 95 12.42 -13.69 25.68
CA LEU A 95 11.44 -12.65 26.03
C LEU A 95 10.57 -12.21 24.83
N GLU A 96 11.11 -12.33 23.61
CA GLU A 96 10.44 -12.03 22.33
C GLU A 96 9.19 -12.90 22.07
N GLU A 97 9.19 -14.18 22.44
CA GLU A 97 8.02 -15.07 22.21
C GLU A 97 6.85 -14.74 23.15
N PHE A 98 7.16 -14.34 24.39
CA PHE A 98 6.16 -13.86 25.35
C PHE A 98 5.48 -12.57 24.87
N MET A 99 6.28 -11.65 24.30
CA MET A 99 5.78 -10.40 23.71
C MET A 99 4.95 -10.63 22.43
N MET A 100 5.24 -11.69 21.65
CA MET A 100 4.38 -12.09 20.52
C MET A 100 3.04 -12.67 20.97
N ALA A 101 3.01 -13.49 22.03
CA ALA A 101 1.78 -14.09 22.55
C ALA A 101 0.74 -13.05 23.01
N CYS A 102 1.18 -11.92 23.58
CA CYS A 102 0.29 -10.82 23.96
C CYS A 102 -0.41 -10.13 22.77
N ARG A 103 0.05 -10.33 21.53
CA ARG A 103 -0.55 -9.73 20.32
C ARG A 103 -1.55 -10.65 19.61
N SER A 104 -1.78 -11.87 20.07
CA SER A 104 -2.48 -12.91 19.29
C SER A 104 -3.90 -13.28 19.77
N LEU A 105 -4.47 -12.57 20.74
CA LEU A 105 -5.84 -12.81 21.22
C LEU A 105 -6.85 -11.79 20.68
N THR A 106 -7.46 -12.15 19.55
CA THR A 106 -8.84 -11.75 19.23
C THR A 106 -9.69 -13.01 19.14
N THR A 107 -10.78 -13.07 19.90
CA THR A 107 -11.83 -14.08 19.71
C THR A 107 -13.15 -13.39 19.63
N ASN A 108 -13.83 -13.55 18.50
CA ASN A 108 -15.16 -13.04 18.27
C ASN A 108 -16.16 -13.75 19.20
N GLU A 109 -16.89 -13.01 20.01
CA GLU A 109 -18.36 -13.08 20.05
C GLU A 109 -18.97 -11.96 20.89
N TYR A 110 -20.19 -11.58 20.50
CA TYR A 110 -21.17 -10.73 21.19
C TYR A 110 -21.12 -9.19 21.14
N HIS A 111 -22.34 -8.66 21.24
CA HIS A 111 -22.71 -7.25 21.19
C HIS A 111 -22.26 -6.45 22.43
N GLY A 112 -21.82 -5.21 22.19
CA GLY A 112 -21.99 -4.09 23.12
C GLY A 112 -21.00 -4.00 24.29
N GLY A 113 -19.96 -3.17 24.14
CA GLY A 113 -19.20 -2.59 25.26
C GLY A 113 -17.71 -2.88 25.25
N ASN A 114 -16.92 -1.82 25.07
CA ASN A 114 -15.50 -1.61 25.41
C ASN A 114 -14.58 -2.85 25.51
N ILE A 115 -13.71 -3.03 24.50
CA ILE A 115 -12.58 -3.96 24.56
C ILE A 115 -11.33 -3.22 25.03
N ILE A 116 -10.84 -3.62 26.21
CA ILE A 116 -9.52 -3.33 26.76
C ILE A 116 -8.72 -4.65 26.73
N PRO A 117 -7.37 -4.67 26.70
CA PRO A 117 -6.60 -5.90 26.56
C PRO A 117 -6.82 -6.88 27.72
N HIS A 118 -7.75 -7.82 27.57
CA HIS A 118 -7.95 -8.90 28.53
C HIS A 118 -6.80 -9.90 28.46
N LEU A 119 -5.91 -9.86 29.45
CA LEU A 119 -5.02 -10.98 29.73
C LEU A 119 -5.88 -12.17 30.20
N SER A 120 -6.31 -13.01 29.25
CA SER A 120 -7.33 -14.02 29.56
C SER A 120 -6.88 -14.95 30.69
N ARG A 121 -7.79 -15.28 31.63
CA ARG A 121 -7.54 -16.24 32.72
C ARG A 121 -6.97 -17.57 32.22
N LYS A 122 -7.32 -17.95 30.99
CA LYS A 122 -6.81 -19.12 30.25
C LYS A 122 -5.32 -18.99 29.89
N TYR A 123 -4.85 -17.81 29.47
CA TYR A 123 -3.44 -17.55 29.18
C TYR A 123 -2.58 -17.40 30.44
N LEU A 124 -3.09 -16.73 31.48
CA LEU A 124 -2.39 -16.68 32.77
C LEU A 124 -2.21 -18.11 33.33
N ASN A 125 -3.27 -18.94 33.30
CA ASN A 125 -3.19 -20.34 33.70
C ASN A 125 -2.24 -21.17 32.80
N TRP A 126 -2.17 -20.90 31.49
CA TRP A 126 -1.25 -21.58 30.57
C TRP A 126 0.21 -21.20 30.82
N PHE A 127 0.48 -19.91 31.04
CA PHE A 127 1.82 -19.39 31.35
C PHE A 127 2.33 -19.93 32.70
N LEU A 128 1.50 -19.85 33.75
CA LEU A 128 1.81 -20.42 35.06
C LEU A 128 1.99 -21.95 34.98
N LYS A 129 1.22 -22.65 34.14
CA LYS A 129 1.44 -24.09 33.87
C LYS A 129 2.79 -24.33 33.18
N LYS A 130 3.17 -23.52 32.18
CA LYS A 130 4.47 -23.65 31.49
C LYS A 130 5.66 -23.37 32.40
N ILE A 131 5.55 -22.43 33.33
CA ILE A 131 6.54 -22.21 34.39
C ILE A 131 6.60 -23.41 35.32
N ARG A 132 5.46 -23.93 35.78
CA ARG A 132 5.37 -25.10 36.68
C ARG A 132 5.92 -26.38 36.06
N ASP A 133 5.73 -26.57 34.76
CA ASP A 133 6.20 -27.75 34.02
C ASP A 133 7.71 -27.60 33.63
N SER A 134 8.33 -26.43 33.85
CA SER A 134 9.79 -26.23 33.78
C SER A 134 10.42 -26.49 35.15
N LYS A 135 11.25 -27.53 35.25
CA LYS A 135 11.94 -27.89 36.50
C LYS A 135 13.08 -26.94 36.91
N GLU A 136 13.41 -25.94 36.09
CA GLU A 136 14.62 -25.10 36.24
C GLU A 136 14.31 -23.63 36.58
N CYS A 137 13.05 -23.26 36.81
CA CYS A 137 12.64 -21.88 37.10
C CYS A 137 12.22 -21.70 38.57
N ARG A 138 12.82 -20.71 39.26
CA ARG A 138 12.32 -20.17 40.54
C ARG A 138 11.75 -18.78 40.33
N LEU A 139 10.58 -18.54 40.90
CA LEU A 139 9.82 -17.30 40.81
C LEU A 139 9.71 -16.69 42.21
N GLU A 140 10.25 -15.48 42.38
CA GLU A 140 10.54 -14.87 43.68
C GLU A 140 9.60 -13.71 44.02
N GLU A 141 9.13 -12.96 43.02
CA GLU A 141 8.28 -11.78 43.20
C GLU A 141 7.31 -11.59 42.01
N ILE A 142 6.09 -11.11 42.30
CA ILE A 142 5.11 -10.63 41.31
C ILE A 142 4.53 -9.29 41.78
N THR A 143 4.53 -8.28 40.91
CA THR A 143 3.93 -6.95 41.14
C THR A 143 2.92 -6.64 40.05
N VAL A 144 1.77 -6.03 40.38
CA VAL A 144 0.69 -5.68 39.43
C VAL A 144 0.30 -4.22 39.62
N HIS A 145 0.27 -3.44 38.53
CA HIS A 145 -0.24 -2.06 38.52
C HIS A 145 -1.52 -1.96 37.66
N ALA A 146 -2.53 -1.27 38.18
CA ALA A 146 -3.84 -1.10 37.55
C ALA A 146 -4.50 0.24 37.89
N TRP A 147 -5.40 0.72 37.04
CA TRP A 147 -6.13 1.99 37.17
C TRP A 147 -7.52 1.94 36.52
N CYS A 148 -8.30 3.03 36.65
CA CYS A 148 -9.70 3.08 36.21
C CYS A 148 -10.02 4.44 35.53
N GLU A 149 -10.66 4.40 34.37
CA GLU A 149 -10.97 5.58 33.56
C GLU A 149 -12.36 6.17 33.87
N LYS A 150 -12.44 7.22 34.70
CA LYS A 150 -13.25 8.45 34.46
C LYS A 150 -13.26 9.42 35.65
N PRO A 151 -12.76 10.67 35.48
CA PRO A 151 -13.10 11.80 36.33
C PRO A 151 -14.30 12.58 35.74
N ASN A 152 -15.16 13.11 36.61
CA ASN A 152 -16.32 13.97 36.34
C ASN A 152 -17.48 13.32 35.55
N PHE A 153 -18.64 13.20 36.21
CA PHE A 153 -19.93 12.94 35.58
C PHE A 153 -20.93 13.97 36.10
N LEU A 154 -21.43 14.82 35.21
CA LEU A 154 -22.51 15.77 35.47
C LEU A 154 -23.53 15.60 34.34
N VAL A 155 -24.64 14.93 34.65
CA VAL A 155 -25.84 14.92 33.81
C VAL A 155 -26.99 15.26 34.74
N THR A 156 -27.64 16.38 34.44
CA THR A 156 -28.79 16.90 35.16
C THR A 156 -29.96 15.92 35.08
N VAL A 157 -30.61 15.68 36.21
CA VAL A 157 -31.96 15.09 36.25
C VAL A 157 -32.86 16.11 36.94
N GLU A 158 -33.73 16.75 36.17
CA GLU A 158 -34.79 17.59 36.73
C GLU A 158 -35.95 16.71 37.20
N GLY A 159 -36.50 16.97 38.39
CA GLY A 159 -37.73 16.32 38.84
C GLY A 159 -37.90 16.22 40.36
N LEU A 160 -38.52 17.25 40.95
CA LEU A 160 -39.23 17.26 42.26
C LEU A 160 -38.39 17.18 43.56
N GLY A 161 -38.61 18.15 44.45
CA GLY A 161 -38.29 18.06 45.89
C GLY A 161 -37.69 19.34 46.51
N GLU A 162 -38.51 20.13 47.20
CA GLU A 162 -38.13 21.40 47.85
C GLU A 162 -37.42 21.25 49.21
N ILE A 163 -36.49 22.19 49.50
CA ILE A 163 -36.18 22.90 50.78
C ILE A 163 -35.87 21.99 52.03
N ILE A 164 -34.88 22.19 52.91
CA ILE A 164 -34.12 23.33 53.49
C ILE A 164 -32.60 22.89 53.60
N ASP A 165 -31.58 23.67 53.98
CA ASP A 165 -31.43 25.03 54.53
C ASP A 165 -30.06 25.67 54.12
N GLY A 166 -29.61 26.73 54.79
CA GLY A 166 -28.36 27.47 54.53
C GLY A 166 -27.03 26.79 54.97
N GLU A 167 -25.85 27.35 54.67
CA GLU A 167 -25.53 28.70 54.15
C GLU A 167 -24.50 28.70 52.99
N LYS A 168 -24.27 29.88 52.39
CA LYS A 168 -23.38 30.10 51.23
C LYS A 168 -21.88 30.14 51.60
N VAL A 169 -21.03 29.68 50.67
CA VAL A 169 -19.68 30.25 50.46
C VAL A 169 -19.50 30.57 48.98
N GLU A 170 -18.99 31.76 48.68
CA GLU A 170 -18.97 32.38 47.35
C GLU A 170 -17.51 32.56 46.88
N PHE A 171 -17.22 32.33 45.60
CA PHE A 171 -15.94 32.73 44.99
C PHE A 171 -16.15 33.36 43.61
N GLN A 172 -15.59 34.56 43.44
CA GLN A 172 -15.85 35.45 42.32
C GLN A 172 -15.06 35.10 41.05
N ARG A 173 -15.61 35.50 39.90
CA ARG A 173 -14.98 35.38 38.58
C ARG A 173 -14.47 36.74 38.14
N ALA A 174 -13.15 36.89 37.98
CA ALA A 174 -12.55 38.17 37.59
C ALA A 174 -12.90 38.55 36.15
N SER A 175 -13.26 39.81 35.94
CA SER A 175 -13.41 40.44 34.62
C SER A 175 -12.29 41.44 34.40
N SER A 176 -11.80 41.57 33.17
CA SER A 176 -10.93 42.68 32.76
C SER A 176 -11.47 43.32 31.48
N GLN A 177 -11.85 44.59 31.59
CA GLN A 177 -12.13 45.47 30.46
C GLN A 177 -10.80 45.97 29.88
N PHE A 178 -10.76 46.19 28.56
CA PHE A 178 -9.73 47.01 27.92
C PHE A 178 -10.30 48.39 27.55
N PRO A 179 -9.60 49.50 27.82
CA PRO A 179 -10.06 50.83 27.47
C PRO A 179 -9.80 51.17 25.99
N SER A 180 -10.60 52.10 25.50
CA SER A 180 -10.61 52.63 24.13
C SER A 180 -9.60 53.76 23.88
N GLY A 181 -9.14 53.89 22.64
CA GLY A 181 -8.77 55.19 22.05
C GLY A 181 -7.28 55.37 21.74
N GLY A 182 -6.96 55.46 20.44
CA GLY A 182 -5.63 55.84 19.95
C GLY A 182 -5.67 56.12 18.44
N VAL A 183 -5.69 57.39 18.05
CA VAL A 183 -5.62 57.82 16.66
C VAL A 183 -4.16 58.07 16.30
N PHE A 184 -3.66 57.40 15.25
CA PHE A 184 -2.42 57.78 14.57
C PHE A 184 -2.59 57.72 13.06
N THR A 185 -2.43 58.87 12.42
CA THR A 185 -2.37 59.04 10.97
C THR A 185 -0.94 58.91 10.48
N THR A 186 -0.71 58.13 9.41
CA THR A 186 0.50 58.26 8.60
C THR A 186 0.22 58.06 7.11
N THR A 187 0.82 58.94 6.33
CA THR A 187 0.74 59.23 4.89
C THR A 187 0.88 58.05 3.93
N VAL A 188 0.16 58.15 2.81
CA VAL A 188 0.29 57.31 1.61
C VAL A 188 1.53 57.71 0.79
N SER A 189 2.18 56.73 0.16
CA SER A 189 3.09 56.92 -0.99
C SER A 189 2.65 56.01 -2.15
N SER A 190 2.74 56.52 -3.38
CA SER A 190 2.02 56.02 -4.56
C SER A 190 2.85 55.15 -5.51
N GLY A 191 2.25 54.09 -6.04
CA GLY A 191 2.74 53.34 -7.21
C GLY A 191 1.74 52.27 -7.66
N PRO A 192 1.34 52.20 -8.96
CA PRO A 192 0.28 51.31 -9.39
C PRO A 192 0.79 49.89 -9.68
N THR A 193 0.71 49.00 -8.70
CA THR A 193 0.67 47.55 -8.97
C THR A 193 -0.79 47.17 -9.15
N THR A 194 -1.17 46.69 -10.35
CA THR A 194 -2.53 46.19 -10.62
C THR A 194 -2.75 44.84 -9.93
N THR A 195 -2.88 44.88 -8.62
CA THR A 195 -3.17 43.71 -7.79
C THR A 195 -4.63 43.36 -8.02
N VAL A 196 -4.89 42.33 -8.83
CA VAL A 196 -6.22 41.72 -8.91
C VAL A 196 -6.47 41.01 -7.58
N THR A 197 -7.05 41.75 -6.63
CA THR A 197 -7.45 41.21 -5.34
C THR A 197 -8.62 40.26 -5.56
N ILE A 198 -8.33 38.97 -5.72
CA ILE A 198 -9.35 37.93 -5.62
C ILE A 198 -9.95 38.06 -4.21
N PRO A 199 -11.28 38.20 -4.05
CA PRO A 199 -11.89 38.27 -2.73
C PRO A 199 -11.51 37.03 -1.91
N PRO A 200 -11.30 37.15 -0.58
CA PRO A 200 -11.28 35.95 0.27
C PRO A 200 -12.57 35.17 0.00
N SER A 201 -12.45 33.87 -0.22
CA SER A 201 -13.58 33.07 -0.70
C SER A 201 -14.76 33.23 0.27
N SER A 202 -15.94 33.50 -0.28
CA SER A 202 -17.17 33.80 0.47
C SER A 202 -17.79 32.56 1.13
N LEU A 203 -16.94 31.62 1.54
CA LEU A 203 -17.29 30.32 2.08
C LEU A 203 -17.53 30.46 3.58
N THR A 204 -18.79 30.31 3.98
CA THR A 204 -19.15 30.19 5.39
C THR A 204 -18.76 28.80 5.89
N PRO A 205 -18.06 28.67 7.04
CA PRO A 205 -17.82 27.37 7.67
C PRO A 205 -19.12 26.59 7.89
N VAL A 206 -19.05 25.27 7.74
CA VAL A 206 -20.16 24.35 7.95
C VAL A 206 -19.90 23.47 9.18
N ASN A 207 -20.96 22.87 9.73
CA ASN A 207 -20.90 22.12 10.98
C ASN A 207 -20.85 20.59 10.80
N SER A 208 -20.92 20.07 9.56
CA SER A 208 -20.87 18.64 9.29
C SER A 208 -20.35 18.33 7.87
N CYS A 209 -19.90 17.10 7.67
CA CYS A 209 -19.32 16.64 6.40
C CYS A 209 -20.39 16.31 5.34
N GLU A 210 -21.64 16.09 5.75
CA GLU A 210 -22.80 16.00 4.86
C GLU A 210 -22.98 17.32 4.11
N ARG A 211 -22.93 18.46 4.81
CA ARG A 211 -23.01 19.79 4.18
C ARG A 211 -21.82 20.09 3.25
N VAL A 212 -20.66 19.49 3.51
CA VAL A 212 -19.52 19.57 2.59
C VAL A 212 -19.77 18.74 1.33
N LYS A 213 -20.38 17.57 1.46
CA LYS A 213 -20.73 16.69 0.32
C LYS A 213 -21.66 17.40 -0.67
N ASP A 214 -22.59 18.24 -0.18
CA ASP A 214 -23.48 19.05 -1.01
C ASP A 214 -22.74 20.14 -1.83
N SER A 215 -21.49 20.44 -1.49
CA SER A 215 -20.61 21.41 -2.17
C SER A 215 -19.24 20.79 -2.48
N ILE A 216 -19.22 19.55 -2.97
CA ILE A 216 -18.01 18.72 -3.10
C ILE A 216 -16.87 19.39 -3.88
N ALA A 217 -17.17 20.24 -4.87
CA ALA A 217 -16.18 21.00 -5.64
C ALA A 217 -15.34 21.99 -4.81
N GLN A 218 -15.78 22.31 -3.60
CA GLN A 218 -15.09 23.19 -2.62
C GLN A 218 -14.66 22.41 -1.37
N ALA A 219 -14.71 21.07 -1.38
CA ALA A 219 -14.52 20.24 -0.20
C ALA A 219 -13.19 20.52 0.54
N SER A 220 -12.05 20.61 -0.15
CA SER A 220 -10.76 20.90 0.48
C SER A 220 -10.74 22.24 1.25
N GLU A 221 -11.44 23.26 0.75
CA GLU A 221 -11.50 24.58 1.40
C GLU A 221 -12.47 24.54 2.57
N LEU A 222 -13.69 24.03 2.34
CA LEU A 222 -14.74 23.89 3.36
C LEU A 222 -14.29 23.02 4.53
N MET A 223 -13.65 21.87 4.30
CA MET A 223 -13.15 20.98 5.34
C MET A 223 -12.07 21.66 6.21
N SER A 224 -11.25 22.52 5.59
CA SER A 224 -10.20 23.26 6.29
C SER A 224 -10.78 24.37 7.18
N ILE A 225 -11.58 25.29 6.62
CA ILE A 225 -12.16 26.40 7.39
C ILE A 225 -13.13 25.92 8.49
N SER A 226 -13.79 24.77 8.26
CA SER A 226 -14.75 24.18 9.19
C SER A 226 -14.09 23.28 10.24
N ARG A 227 -12.78 23.05 10.16
CA ARG A 227 -12.02 22.13 11.05
C ARG A 227 -12.58 20.70 11.08
N LEU A 228 -13.11 20.23 9.95
CA LEU A 228 -13.77 18.92 9.80
C LEU A 228 -12.82 17.79 9.35
N ILE A 229 -11.55 18.11 9.11
CA ILE A 229 -10.53 17.15 8.67
C ILE A 229 -10.31 16.07 9.74
N ASN A 230 -10.64 14.82 9.39
CA ASN A 230 -10.23 13.63 10.12
C ASN A 230 -9.21 12.83 9.28
N PRO A 231 -7.94 12.67 9.73
CA PRO A 231 -6.93 11.89 9.02
C PRO A 231 -6.92 10.38 9.37
N VAL A 232 -7.79 9.93 10.29
CA VAL A 232 -7.86 8.53 10.72
C VAL A 232 -9.02 7.83 10.03
N GLU A 233 -8.72 6.76 9.29
CA GLU A 233 -9.70 5.90 8.62
C GLU A 233 -10.47 5.06 9.66
N ASP A 234 -11.79 5.23 9.76
CA ASP A 234 -12.62 4.31 10.55
C ASP A 234 -12.85 3.00 9.79
N ASN A 235 -12.48 1.89 10.43
CA ASN A 235 -12.58 0.54 9.91
C ASN A 235 -13.45 -0.38 10.77
N PHE A 236 -14.23 0.18 11.71
CA PHE A 236 -15.06 -0.61 12.60
C PHE A 236 -16.12 -1.45 11.85
N GLY A 237 -16.00 -2.78 11.99
CA GLY A 237 -16.86 -3.76 11.33
C GLY A 237 -16.46 -4.12 9.89
N ARG A 238 -15.35 -3.60 9.35
CA ARG A 238 -14.85 -3.97 8.01
C ARG A 238 -13.91 -5.19 8.07
N ASN A 239 -14.19 -6.20 7.25
CA ASN A 239 -13.33 -7.37 7.10
C ASN A 239 -12.17 -7.11 6.13
N MET A 240 -11.13 -6.40 6.61
CA MET A 240 -9.91 -6.10 5.84
C MET A 240 -9.10 -7.37 5.49
N LEU A 241 -8.48 -7.39 4.31
CA LEU A 241 -7.47 -8.38 3.91
C LEU A 241 -6.06 -7.78 3.87
N SER A 242 -5.03 -8.62 3.95
CA SER A 242 -3.62 -8.26 3.78
C SER A 242 -2.92 -9.20 2.80
N ILE A 243 -1.71 -8.84 2.35
CA ILE A 243 -0.88 -9.72 1.51
C ILE A 243 -0.57 -11.04 2.23
N ASP A 244 -0.43 -11.02 3.56
CA ASP A 244 -0.19 -12.21 4.37
C ASP A 244 -1.45 -13.10 4.46
N ASP A 245 -2.65 -12.52 4.53
CA ASP A 245 -3.92 -13.26 4.51
C ASP A 245 -4.12 -13.97 3.17
N ILE A 246 -3.86 -13.26 2.06
CA ILE A 246 -3.84 -13.86 0.72
C ILE A 246 -2.81 -14.99 0.65
N THR A 247 -1.56 -14.74 1.02
CA THR A 247 -0.47 -15.72 0.93
C THR A 247 -0.75 -16.99 1.75
N ARG A 248 -1.32 -16.85 2.96
CA ARG A 248 -1.72 -17.98 3.82
C ARG A 248 -2.87 -18.80 3.24
N SER A 249 -3.74 -18.22 2.41
CA SER A 249 -4.85 -18.93 1.78
C SER A 249 -4.43 -19.77 0.57
N VAL A 250 -3.38 -19.38 -0.16
CA VAL A 250 -2.94 -20.02 -1.42
C VAL A 250 -2.82 -21.56 -1.34
N PRO A 251 -2.27 -22.19 -0.27
CA PRO A 251 -2.19 -23.65 -0.17
C PRO A 251 -3.55 -24.37 -0.20
N THR A 252 -4.65 -23.69 0.12
CA THR A 252 -6.02 -24.22 0.03
C THR A 252 -6.51 -24.38 -1.42
N GLY A 253 -5.82 -23.76 -2.38
CA GLY A 253 -6.13 -23.83 -3.81
C GLY A 253 -6.91 -22.64 -4.37
N CYS A 254 -7.37 -21.71 -3.54
CA CYS A 254 -7.97 -20.44 -3.95
C CYS A 254 -7.59 -19.31 -3.00
N VAL A 255 -7.91 -18.06 -3.37
CA VAL A 255 -7.72 -16.87 -2.54
C VAL A 255 -9.06 -16.21 -2.18
N PRO A 256 -9.22 -15.64 -0.98
CA PRO A 256 -10.40 -14.86 -0.63
C PRO A 256 -10.40 -13.52 -1.38
N GLN A 257 -11.58 -12.91 -1.50
CA GLN A 257 -11.74 -11.53 -1.95
C GLN A 257 -12.23 -10.65 -0.80
N LEU A 258 -11.98 -9.34 -0.89
CA LEU A 258 -12.46 -8.36 0.05
C LEU A 258 -14.00 -8.35 0.08
N SER A 259 -14.56 -8.45 1.28
CA SER A 259 -16.01 -8.44 1.50
C SER A 259 -16.54 -7.00 1.47
N ASP A 260 -17.75 -6.86 0.96
CA ASP A 260 -18.60 -5.68 1.06
C ASP A 260 -19.23 -5.51 2.46
N GLN A 261 -19.25 -6.57 3.28
CA GLN A 261 -19.81 -6.55 4.62
C GLN A 261 -19.13 -5.49 5.51
N GLY A 262 -19.92 -4.57 6.04
CA GLY A 262 -19.48 -3.51 6.93
C GLY A 262 -18.95 -2.25 6.24
N VAL A 263 -18.86 -2.23 4.89
CA VAL A 263 -18.43 -1.06 4.11
C VAL A 263 -19.57 -0.05 3.98
N ASP A 264 -19.56 0.98 4.82
CA ASP A 264 -20.47 2.14 4.72
C ASP A 264 -19.66 3.44 4.74
N CYS A 265 -19.54 4.07 3.57
CA CYS A 265 -18.76 5.30 3.37
C CYS A 265 -19.34 6.53 4.10
N ARG A 266 -20.50 6.42 4.77
CA ARG A 266 -21.06 7.50 5.59
C ARG A 266 -20.44 7.53 6.99
N LYS A 267 -20.04 6.38 7.55
CA LYS A 267 -19.46 6.29 8.91
C LYS A 267 -18.21 7.15 9.07
N SER A 268 -17.37 7.21 8.03
CA SER A 268 -16.15 8.04 8.00
C SER A 268 -16.21 9.09 6.88
N LEU A 269 -17.38 9.70 6.64
CA LEU A 269 -17.58 10.62 5.51
C LEU A 269 -16.51 11.74 5.48
N CYS A 270 -16.17 12.33 6.63
CA CYS A 270 -15.12 13.34 6.74
C CYS A 270 -13.73 12.85 6.26
N TYR A 271 -13.38 11.60 6.56
CA TYR A 271 -12.16 10.98 6.03
C TYR A 271 -12.30 10.76 4.51
N HIS A 272 -13.39 10.14 4.07
CA HIS A 272 -13.59 9.80 2.66
C HIS A 272 -13.77 11.02 1.75
N LEU A 273 -14.14 12.20 2.24
CA LEU A 273 -14.13 13.42 1.44
C LEU A 273 -12.72 13.97 1.20
N MET A 274 -11.76 13.70 2.10
CA MET A 274 -10.40 14.26 2.03
C MET A 274 -9.32 13.27 1.60
N TYR A 275 -9.47 11.98 1.91
CA TYR A 275 -8.44 10.96 1.79
C TYR A 275 -8.93 9.63 1.23
N ARG A 276 -8.05 9.02 0.42
CA ARG A 276 -8.18 7.64 -0.06
C ARG A 276 -7.99 6.67 1.10
N THR A 277 -8.82 5.64 1.20
CA THR A 277 -8.54 4.46 2.02
C THR A 277 -7.25 3.78 1.55
N LEU A 278 -6.67 2.85 2.33
CA LEU A 278 -5.50 2.09 1.90
C LEU A 278 -5.85 0.98 0.89
N ASP A 279 -7.07 0.45 0.93
CA ASP A 279 -7.52 -0.61 0.01
C ASP A 279 -8.39 -0.10 -1.15
N GLY A 280 -8.44 1.22 -1.37
CA GLY A 280 -9.15 1.87 -2.48
C GLY A 280 -10.68 1.90 -2.34
N THR A 281 -11.25 1.27 -1.31
CA THR A 281 -12.69 1.32 -1.04
C THR A 281 -13.20 2.75 -0.79
N CYS A 282 -14.48 2.99 -1.03
CA CYS A 282 -15.12 4.30 -0.87
C CYS A 282 -14.52 5.43 -1.73
N ASN A 283 -13.70 5.12 -2.75
CA ASN A 283 -13.39 6.07 -3.81
C ASN A 283 -14.69 6.45 -4.56
N ASN A 284 -15.36 5.47 -5.16
CA ASN A 284 -16.76 5.63 -5.55
C ASN A 284 -17.66 5.50 -4.30
N LEU A 285 -18.36 6.58 -3.92
CA LEU A 285 -19.21 6.60 -2.71
C LEU A 285 -20.54 5.84 -2.88
N GLU A 286 -20.97 5.60 -4.12
CA GLU A 286 -22.20 4.85 -4.45
C GLU A 286 -21.92 3.36 -4.68
N LYS A 287 -20.71 3.05 -5.18
CA LYS A 287 -20.25 1.68 -5.49
C LYS A 287 -18.92 1.40 -4.77
N PRO A 288 -18.90 1.26 -3.43
CA PRO A 288 -17.69 1.34 -2.61
C PRO A 288 -16.57 0.35 -2.91
N MET A 289 -16.88 -0.72 -3.65
CA MET A 289 -15.96 -1.82 -3.98
C MET A 289 -15.40 -1.76 -5.41
N GLN A 290 -15.76 -0.75 -6.21
CA GLN A 290 -15.10 -0.50 -7.50
C GLN A 290 -13.66 -0.02 -7.26
N GLY A 291 -12.72 -0.52 -8.07
CA GLY A 291 -11.29 -0.20 -7.97
C GLY A 291 -10.59 -0.64 -6.67
N ALA A 292 -11.28 -1.27 -5.73
CA ALA A 292 -10.73 -1.72 -4.46
C ALA A 292 -9.77 -2.92 -4.63
N ALA A 293 -8.79 -3.00 -3.74
CA ALA A 293 -7.82 -4.09 -3.68
C ALA A 293 -8.44 -5.41 -3.19
N PHE A 294 -7.75 -6.52 -3.47
CA PHE A 294 -8.20 -7.88 -3.18
C PHE A 294 -9.58 -8.19 -3.79
N ARG A 295 -9.79 -7.79 -5.04
CA ARG A 295 -11.03 -8.00 -5.80
C ARG A 295 -10.72 -8.58 -7.17
N ARG A 296 -11.75 -9.06 -7.88
CA ARG A 296 -11.60 -9.54 -9.27
C ARG A 296 -11.18 -8.39 -10.20
N PHE A 297 -10.43 -8.73 -11.24
CA PHE A 297 -10.27 -7.83 -12.39
C PHE A 297 -11.60 -7.59 -13.10
N ASN A 298 -11.71 -6.46 -13.78
CA ASN A 298 -12.75 -6.23 -14.80
C ASN A 298 -12.41 -7.05 -16.07
N ARG A 299 -13.36 -7.22 -16.99
CA ARG A 299 -13.11 -7.81 -18.31
C ARG A 299 -13.88 -7.07 -19.39
N HIS A 300 -13.25 -6.91 -20.55
CA HIS A 300 -13.90 -6.44 -21.76
C HIS A 300 -14.70 -7.56 -22.45
N PHE A 301 -14.28 -8.81 -22.24
CA PHE A 301 -14.93 -9.99 -22.79
C PHE A 301 -15.13 -11.07 -21.71
N PRO A 302 -16.21 -11.87 -21.76
CA PRO A 302 -16.30 -13.09 -20.96
C PRO A 302 -15.04 -13.97 -21.12
N ALA A 303 -14.59 -14.57 -20.02
CA ALA A 303 -13.39 -15.39 -19.99
C ALA A 303 -13.49 -16.56 -20.99
N GLN A 304 -12.47 -16.73 -21.82
CA GLN A 304 -12.40 -17.80 -22.80
C GLN A 304 -11.53 -18.93 -22.27
N TYR A 305 -12.14 -19.97 -21.72
CA TYR A 305 -11.48 -21.20 -21.26
C TYR A 305 -11.87 -22.37 -22.17
N ASP A 306 -11.00 -23.36 -22.35
CA ASP A 306 -11.24 -24.51 -23.25
C ASP A 306 -12.47 -25.34 -22.83
N ASP A 307 -12.77 -25.37 -21.54
CA ASP A 307 -13.94 -26.03 -20.92
C ASP A 307 -15.08 -25.06 -20.54
N GLY A 308 -14.94 -23.77 -20.89
CA GLY A 308 -15.85 -22.70 -20.48
C GLY A 308 -15.84 -22.37 -18.98
N ARG A 309 -15.03 -23.04 -18.15
CA ARG A 309 -15.01 -22.87 -16.69
C ARG A 309 -13.68 -22.34 -16.19
N GLY A 310 -12.56 -22.92 -16.59
CA GLY A 310 -11.27 -22.55 -16.02
C GLY A 310 -10.04 -23.24 -16.59
N GLU A 311 -10.13 -24.17 -17.53
CA GLU A 311 -8.95 -24.76 -18.15
C GLU A 311 -8.34 -23.84 -19.22
N PRO A 312 -7.00 -23.60 -19.23
CA PRO A 312 -6.38 -22.57 -20.06
C PRO A 312 -6.66 -22.75 -21.55
N ILE A 313 -6.67 -21.66 -22.30
CA ILE A 313 -6.84 -21.72 -23.76
C ILE A 313 -5.80 -22.66 -24.39
N SER A 314 -6.26 -23.57 -25.24
CA SER A 314 -5.44 -24.56 -25.94
C SER A 314 -4.73 -25.57 -24.99
N SER A 315 -5.24 -25.81 -23.78
CA SER A 315 -4.77 -26.92 -22.91
C SER A 315 -5.43 -28.25 -23.27
N LEU A 316 -6.72 -28.23 -23.68
CA LEU A 316 -7.50 -29.42 -24.06
C LEU A 316 -7.53 -29.55 -25.58
N ASN A 317 -7.89 -28.46 -26.26
CA ASN A 317 -8.18 -28.45 -27.69
C ASN A 317 -6.92 -28.36 -28.58
N LYS A 318 -5.77 -27.98 -27.99
CA LYS A 318 -4.47 -27.84 -28.67
C LYS A 318 -4.51 -27.00 -29.97
N SER A 319 -5.39 -25.99 -30.03
CA SER A 319 -5.61 -25.16 -31.23
C SER A 319 -4.48 -24.17 -31.53
N ARG A 320 -3.59 -23.92 -30.58
CA ARG A 320 -2.48 -22.95 -30.67
C ARG A 320 -1.11 -23.64 -30.57
N PRO A 321 -0.06 -23.07 -31.20
CA PRO A 321 1.32 -23.51 -30.98
C PRO A 321 1.70 -23.40 -29.50
N THR A 322 2.77 -24.09 -29.08
CA THR A 322 3.28 -23.92 -27.72
C THR A 322 3.68 -22.46 -27.49
N ALA A 323 3.49 -21.95 -26.26
CA ALA A 323 3.90 -20.58 -25.93
C ALA A 323 5.40 -20.34 -26.18
N ARG A 324 6.23 -21.38 -26.07
CA ARG A 324 7.66 -21.36 -26.39
C ARG A 324 7.94 -21.19 -27.88
N GLU A 325 7.26 -21.93 -28.73
CA GLU A 325 7.40 -21.83 -30.17
C GLU A 325 6.91 -20.47 -30.68
N ALA A 326 5.72 -20.03 -30.23
CA ALA A 326 5.18 -18.72 -30.55
C ALA A 326 6.16 -17.59 -30.14
N ASN A 327 6.70 -17.62 -28.91
CA ASN A 327 7.68 -16.63 -28.47
C ASN A 327 8.96 -16.68 -29.30
N ARG A 328 9.54 -17.87 -29.51
CA ARG A 328 10.80 -18.03 -30.24
C ARG A 328 10.72 -17.57 -31.70
N VAL A 329 9.63 -17.87 -32.39
CA VAL A 329 9.50 -17.59 -33.83
C VAL A 329 9.01 -16.16 -34.06
N MET A 330 8.14 -15.64 -33.19
CA MET A 330 7.49 -14.34 -33.42
C MET A 330 8.10 -13.19 -32.62
N LEU A 331 8.61 -13.40 -31.40
CA LEU A 331 8.97 -12.29 -30.50
C LEU A 331 10.45 -12.23 -30.13
N SER A 332 11.14 -13.36 -29.96
CA SER A 332 12.55 -13.39 -29.53
C SER A 332 13.50 -12.89 -30.62
N SER A 333 14.39 -11.95 -30.29
CA SER A 333 15.48 -11.49 -31.18
C SER A 333 16.66 -10.94 -30.38
N ALA A 334 17.88 -11.31 -30.79
CA ALA A 334 19.13 -10.73 -30.27
C ALA A 334 19.38 -9.29 -30.78
N GLN A 335 18.66 -8.84 -31.82
CA GLN A 335 18.79 -7.48 -32.34
C GLN A 335 18.07 -6.49 -31.42
N SER A 336 18.81 -5.57 -30.81
CA SER A 336 18.22 -4.39 -30.17
C SER A 336 17.95 -3.30 -31.22
N VAL A 337 16.73 -2.75 -31.21
CA VAL A 337 16.33 -1.59 -32.01
C VAL A 337 15.85 -0.54 -31.04
N VAL A 338 16.54 0.59 -30.97
CA VAL A 338 16.27 1.66 -30.00
C VAL A 338 15.44 2.80 -30.59
N HIS A 339 14.95 3.69 -29.73
CA HIS A 339 14.35 4.97 -30.11
C HIS A 339 15.43 6.07 -30.14
N ASP A 340 15.32 6.97 -31.10
CA ASP A 340 16.21 8.13 -31.32
C ASP A 340 16.01 9.30 -30.33
N LYS A 341 14.99 9.26 -29.47
CA LYS A 341 14.55 10.39 -28.63
C LYS A 341 14.23 10.02 -27.19
N PHE A 342 13.69 8.82 -26.97
CA PHE A 342 13.26 8.37 -25.64
C PHE A 342 14.33 7.53 -24.97
N ASN A 343 14.44 7.64 -23.65
CA ASN A 343 15.45 6.97 -22.84
C ASN A 343 14.87 5.82 -21.99
N ASN A 344 15.75 4.99 -21.42
CA ASN A 344 15.39 3.79 -20.66
C ASN A 344 14.52 4.03 -19.41
N MET A 345 14.36 5.27 -18.95
CA MET A 345 13.38 5.61 -17.91
C MET A 345 11.95 5.25 -18.36
N MET A 346 11.64 5.28 -19.66
CA MET A 346 10.34 4.85 -20.20
C MET A 346 10.03 3.38 -19.86
N MET A 347 11.03 2.49 -19.89
CA MET A 347 10.83 1.08 -19.51
C MET A 347 10.62 0.99 -18.00
N GLN A 348 11.49 1.64 -17.22
CA GLN A 348 11.49 1.50 -15.77
C GLN A 348 10.25 2.11 -15.11
N TRP A 349 9.79 3.26 -15.60
CA TRP A 349 8.54 3.89 -15.16
C TRP A 349 7.32 3.04 -15.52
N GLY A 350 7.26 2.48 -16.73
CA GLY A 350 6.18 1.55 -17.12
C GLY A 350 6.05 0.37 -16.15
N GLN A 351 7.18 -0.21 -15.72
CA GLN A 351 7.17 -1.26 -14.68
C GLN A 351 6.69 -0.74 -13.33
N PHE A 352 7.17 0.43 -12.88
CA PHE A 352 6.78 1.05 -11.61
C PHE A 352 5.26 1.33 -11.55
N MET A 353 4.68 1.85 -12.64
CA MET A 353 3.24 2.10 -12.75
C MET A 353 2.43 0.80 -12.83
N SER A 354 2.92 -0.23 -13.53
CA SER A 354 2.28 -1.55 -13.57
C SER A 354 2.16 -2.17 -12.18
N HIS A 355 3.12 -1.85 -11.29
CA HIS A 355 3.15 -2.32 -9.91
C HIS A 355 2.27 -1.51 -8.95
N ASP A 356 1.87 -0.28 -9.30
CA ASP A 356 0.81 0.45 -8.60
C ASP A 356 -0.56 -0.19 -8.89
N MET A 357 -0.84 -0.45 -10.18
CA MET A 357 -2.17 -0.86 -10.63
C MET A 357 -2.49 -2.34 -10.40
N SER A 358 -1.50 -3.24 -10.43
CA SER A 358 -1.83 -4.68 -10.47
C SER A 358 -0.78 -5.66 -9.95
N LYS A 359 -1.27 -6.70 -9.26
CA LYS A 359 -0.52 -7.89 -8.85
C LYS A 359 -1.47 -9.08 -8.73
N THR A 360 -1.04 -10.24 -9.21
CA THR A 360 -1.83 -11.48 -9.17
C THR A 360 -1.07 -12.56 -8.41
N THR A 361 -1.74 -13.17 -7.43
CA THR A 361 -1.20 -14.29 -6.66
C THR A 361 -1.03 -15.53 -7.53
N LEU A 362 0.03 -16.32 -7.28
CA LEU A 362 0.28 -17.59 -7.97
C LEU A 362 0.04 -18.80 -7.06
N GLN A 363 -0.38 -19.91 -7.65
CA GLN A 363 -0.44 -21.22 -7.00
C GLN A 363 0.96 -21.71 -6.57
N PRO A 364 1.10 -22.54 -5.51
CA PRO A 364 2.41 -22.91 -4.97
C PRO A 364 3.23 -23.68 -6.00
N SER A 365 4.36 -23.11 -6.42
CA SER A 365 5.29 -23.70 -7.40
C SER A 365 5.88 -25.04 -6.95
N ALA A 366 5.88 -25.31 -5.64
CA ALA A 366 6.25 -26.59 -5.05
C ALA A 366 5.43 -27.78 -5.58
N ASN A 367 4.25 -27.55 -6.15
CA ASN A 367 3.42 -28.58 -6.79
C ASN A 367 3.82 -28.84 -8.26
N CYS A 368 4.50 -27.91 -8.92
CA CYS A 368 4.81 -27.97 -10.36
C CYS A 368 6.17 -28.63 -10.60
N LYS A 369 6.32 -29.89 -10.15
CA LYS A 369 7.60 -30.62 -10.15
C LYS A 369 7.91 -31.37 -11.44
N THR A 370 6.91 -31.86 -12.17
CA THR A 370 7.07 -32.59 -13.43
C THR A 370 6.69 -31.70 -14.62
N CYS A 371 6.63 -32.29 -15.82
CA CYS A 371 6.12 -31.63 -17.03
C CYS A 371 4.66 -31.98 -17.34
N ASP A 372 3.98 -32.63 -16.39
CA ASP A 372 2.56 -32.93 -16.46
C ASP A 372 1.73 -31.74 -15.95
N PRO A 373 0.57 -31.43 -16.56
CA PRO A 373 -0.35 -30.46 -16.00
C PRO A 373 -0.90 -30.97 -14.66
N VAL A 374 -1.04 -30.06 -13.70
CA VAL A 374 -1.73 -30.33 -12.44
C VAL A 374 -3.00 -29.50 -12.45
N PRO A 375 -4.20 -30.10 -12.50
CA PRO A 375 -5.46 -29.39 -12.64
C PRO A 375 -5.58 -28.19 -11.70
N SER A 376 -6.02 -27.05 -12.23
CA SER A 376 -6.09 -25.75 -11.54
C SER A 376 -4.80 -25.18 -10.91
N LYS A 377 -3.67 -25.89 -10.92
CA LYS A 377 -2.42 -25.50 -10.21
C LYS A 377 -1.22 -25.26 -11.13
N CYS A 378 -0.96 -26.13 -12.10
CA CYS A 378 0.24 -26.09 -12.94
C CYS A 378 -0.09 -26.27 -14.43
N MET A 379 0.56 -25.46 -15.27
CA MET A 379 0.35 -25.42 -16.73
C MET A 379 1.70 -25.39 -17.46
N PRO A 380 2.47 -26.50 -17.44
CA PRO A 380 3.80 -26.55 -18.05
C PRO A 380 3.75 -26.23 -19.55
N ILE A 381 4.79 -25.57 -20.04
CA ILE A 381 4.96 -25.24 -21.46
C ILE A 381 5.94 -26.26 -22.04
N PRO A 382 5.52 -27.19 -22.91
CA PRO A 382 6.43 -28.16 -23.52
C PRO A 382 7.53 -27.50 -24.34
N ILE A 383 8.74 -28.07 -24.32
CA ILE A 383 9.87 -27.68 -25.18
C ILE A 383 9.94 -28.65 -26.35
N GLY A 384 9.89 -28.12 -27.58
CA GLY A 384 10.04 -28.93 -28.79
C GLY A 384 11.49 -29.39 -29.02
N GLU A 385 11.67 -30.51 -29.70
CA GLU A 385 12.98 -31.11 -29.99
C GLU A 385 13.94 -30.16 -30.74
N LYS A 386 13.37 -29.30 -31.60
CA LYS A 386 14.05 -28.26 -32.38
C LYS A 386 14.32 -26.97 -31.60
N ASP A 387 14.23 -26.97 -30.26
CA ASP A 387 14.66 -25.82 -29.45
C ASP A 387 16.20 -25.73 -29.40
N PRO A 388 16.80 -24.55 -29.65
CA PRO A 388 18.25 -24.38 -29.57
C PRO A 388 18.74 -24.36 -28.12
N ASN A 389 17.88 -24.07 -27.14
CA ASN A 389 18.28 -23.99 -25.74
C ASN A 389 18.39 -25.40 -25.14
N LEU A 390 19.61 -25.94 -25.14
CA LEU A 390 19.91 -27.26 -24.58
C LEU A 390 19.48 -27.40 -23.12
N GLY A 391 19.57 -26.32 -22.33
CA GLY A 391 19.15 -26.29 -20.93
C GLY A 391 17.63 -26.29 -20.72
N PHE A 392 16.84 -25.90 -21.72
CA PHE A 392 15.40 -26.09 -21.74
C PHE A 392 15.04 -27.49 -22.26
N LYS A 393 15.72 -27.99 -23.29
CA LYS A 393 15.51 -29.37 -23.78
C LYS A 393 15.78 -30.43 -22.72
N SER A 394 16.86 -30.30 -21.95
CA SER A 394 17.16 -31.22 -20.83
C SER A 394 16.12 -31.17 -19.71
N LYS A 395 15.30 -30.11 -19.64
CA LYS A 395 14.20 -29.96 -18.68
C LYS A 395 12.83 -30.33 -19.25
N GLN A 396 12.72 -30.57 -20.55
CA GLN A 396 11.52 -30.94 -21.33
C GLN A 396 10.35 -29.92 -21.32
N CYS A 397 10.23 -29.09 -20.30
CA CYS A 397 9.20 -28.04 -20.19
C CYS A 397 9.69 -26.82 -19.39
N LEU A 398 9.03 -25.68 -19.61
CA LEU A 398 9.03 -24.58 -18.64
C LEU A 398 7.90 -24.83 -17.63
N LYS A 399 8.25 -24.87 -16.34
CA LYS A 399 7.31 -25.10 -15.25
C LYS A 399 6.61 -23.80 -14.88
N VAL A 400 5.28 -23.77 -14.97
CA VAL A 400 4.49 -22.57 -14.70
C VAL A 400 3.33 -22.84 -13.74
N SER A 401 3.33 -22.16 -12.59
CA SER A 401 2.18 -22.08 -11.71
C SER A 401 1.06 -21.26 -12.33
N ARG A 402 -0.17 -21.76 -12.27
CA ARG A 402 -1.39 -21.00 -12.59
C ARG A 402 -1.61 -19.88 -11.59
N SER A 403 -2.29 -18.81 -12.00
CA SER A 403 -2.73 -17.75 -11.11
C SER A 403 -3.78 -18.30 -10.15
N ALA A 404 -3.75 -17.87 -8.89
CA ALA A 404 -4.70 -18.34 -7.88
C ALA A 404 -6.12 -17.82 -8.22
N PRO A 405 -7.15 -18.69 -8.24
CA PRO A 405 -8.51 -18.29 -8.50
C PRO A 405 -9.15 -17.72 -7.23
N ILE A 406 -10.14 -16.85 -7.41
CA ILE A 406 -11.00 -16.40 -6.31
C ILE A 406 -11.87 -17.57 -5.84
N CYS A 407 -11.94 -17.79 -4.53
CA CYS A 407 -12.76 -18.86 -3.96
C CYS A 407 -14.25 -18.71 -4.33
N ARG A 408 -14.88 -19.80 -4.80
CA ARG A 408 -16.32 -19.89 -5.14
C ARG A 408 -16.78 -18.92 -6.24
N VAL A 409 -15.92 -18.58 -7.20
CA VAL A 409 -16.26 -17.80 -8.40
C VAL A 409 -16.07 -18.65 -9.65
N GLU A 410 -17.13 -18.80 -10.44
CA GLU A 410 -17.13 -19.45 -11.74
C GLU A 410 -17.72 -18.51 -12.82
N PRO A 411 -17.16 -18.46 -14.05
CA PRO A 411 -15.90 -19.07 -14.46
C PRO A 411 -14.70 -18.51 -13.68
N ARG A 412 -13.54 -19.15 -13.81
CA ARG A 412 -12.32 -18.88 -13.02
C ARG A 412 -11.88 -17.42 -13.17
N GLU A 413 -12.04 -16.64 -12.11
CA GLU A 413 -11.50 -15.29 -12.03
C GLU A 413 -10.24 -15.19 -11.18
N GLN A 414 -9.34 -14.28 -11.58
CA GLN A 414 -8.12 -13.95 -10.86
C GLN A 414 -8.31 -12.71 -9.98
N LEU A 415 -7.60 -12.68 -8.86
CA LEU A 415 -7.58 -11.57 -7.91
C LEU A 415 -6.53 -10.53 -8.30
N ASN A 416 -6.87 -9.24 -8.15
CA ASN A 416 -5.90 -8.16 -8.02
C ASN A 416 -5.59 -7.93 -6.54
N GLU A 417 -4.32 -7.97 -6.13
CA GLU A 417 -3.90 -7.58 -4.77
C GLU A 417 -3.76 -6.06 -4.60
N ASN A 418 -3.75 -5.29 -5.69
CA ASN A 418 -3.57 -3.84 -5.71
C ASN A 418 -4.88 -3.06 -5.87
N THR A 419 -4.86 -1.78 -5.51
CA THR A 419 -5.88 -0.80 -5.90
C THR A 419 -5.82 -0.56 -7.42
N ALA A 420 -6.94 -0.15 -8.03
CA ALA A 420 -6.99 0.18 -9.45
C ALA A 420 -6.62 1.63 -9.78
N TYR A 421 -6.48 2.46 -8.74
CA TYR A 421 -6.17 3.88 -8.86
C TYR A 421 -4.68 4.10 -9.04
N ILE A 422 -4.33 5.26 -9.59
CA ILE A 422 -2.95 5.76 -9.57
C ILE A 422 -2.78 6.51 -8.26
N ASP A 423 -2.44 5.80 -7.18
CA ASP A 423 -2.46 6.32 -5.81
C ASP A 423 -1.18 6.05 -5.00
N GLY A 424 -0.15 5.46 -5.62
CA GLY A 424 1.12 5.19 -4.98
C GLY A 424 1.11 3.94 -4.10
N SER A 425 0.17 3.01 -4.26
CA SER A 425 0.07 1.75 -3.51
C SER A 425 1.34 0.89 -3.59
N MET A 426 2.14 0.99 -4.65
CA MET A 426 3.47 0.34 -4.71
C MET A 426 4.47 0.90 -3.67
N ILE A 427 4.21 2.08 -3.13
CA ILE A 427 4.93 2.72 -2.00
C ILE A 427 4.17 2.45 -0.68
N TYR A 428 2.85 2.71 -0.67
CA TYR A 428 1.99 2.75 0.54
C TYR A 428 1.19 1.47 0.83
N GLY A 429 1.40 0.41 0.08
CA GLY A 429 0.63 -0.84 0.14
C GLY A 429 -0.83 -0.66 -0.26
N SER A 430 -1.55 -1.78 -0.34
CA SER A 430 -2.99 -1.81 -0.63
C SER A 430 -3.83 -2.33 0.55
N SER A 431 -3.27 -2.27 1.78
CA SER A 431 -3.93 -2.76 2.99
C SER A 431 -3.49 -1.97 4.23
N LEU A 432 -4.45 -1.51 5.04
CA LEU A 432 -4.15 -0.88 6.32
C LEU A 432 -3.47 -1.84 7.30
N LYS A 433 -3.76 -3.16 7.23
CA LYS A 433 -3.08 -4.18 8.03
C LYS A 433 -1.57 -4.19 7.77
N ASP A 434 -1.16 -3.92 6.54
CA ASP A 434 0.25 -3.93 6.12
C ASP A 434 0.95 -2.57 6.35
N LEU A 435 0.23 -1.48 6.62
CA LEU A 435 0.77 -0.11 6.76
C LEU A 435 1.96 -0.01 7.74
N HIS A 436 1.90 -0.75 8.85
CA HIS A 436 2.96 -0.79 9.87
C HIS A 436 4.31 -1.34 9.36
N LYS A 437 4.33 -2.03 8.21
CA LYS A 437 5.56 -2.57 7.61
C LYS A 437 6.44 -1.44 7.07
N PHE A 438 5.85 -0.38 6.52
CA PHE A 438 6.54 0.69 5.79
C PHE A 438 6.29 2.12 6.33
N ARG A 439 5.24 2.39 7.10
CA ARG A 439 5.06 3.68 7.81
C ARG A 439 5.74 3.65 9.18
N ASP A 440 6.35 4.77 9.58
CA ASP A 440 7.02 4.87 10.89
C ASP A 440 6.00 5.21 12.00
N GLY A 441 5.38 4.17 12.54
CA GLY A 441 4.38 4.28 13.61
C GLY A 441 3.19 5.16 13.20
N ARG A 442 2.87 6.15 14.05
CA ARG A 442 1.88 7.21 13.77
C ARG A 442 2.51 8.55 13.37
N THR A 443 3.80 8.56 13.01
CA THR A 443 4.45 9.79 12.51
C THR A 443 4.00 10.14 11.09
N GLY A 444 4.43 11.29 10.58
CA GLY A 444 4.20 11.69 9.19
C GLY A 444 5.02 10.92 8.15
N PHE A 445 5.94 10.04 8.56
CA PHE A 445 7.01 9.54 7.71
C PHE A 445 6.86 8.06 7.33
N LEU A 446 7.45 7.70 6.19
CA LEU A 446 7.81 6.33 5.86
C LEU A 446 9.11 5.93 6.55
N ARG A 447 9.20 4.66 6.93
CA ARG A 447 10.41 4.03 7.47
C ARG A 447 11.48 4.05 6.39
N VAL A 448 12.64 4.59 6.74
CA VAL A 448 13.87 4.51 5.95
C VAL A 448 14.99 3.95 6.82
N THR A 449 16.03 3.42 6.19
CA THR A 449 17.22 2.90 6.87
C THR A 449 18.45 3.59 6.31
N ARG A 450 19.30 4.11 7.19
CA ARG A 450 20.60 4.67 6.80
C ARG A 450 21.64 3.56 6.74
N PHE A 451 22.27 3.36 5.58
CA PHE A 451 23.30 2.36 5.36
C PHE A 451 24.31 2.86 4.32
N ASN A 452 25.62 2.70 4.58
CA ASN A 452 26.70 3.22 3.72
C ASN A 452 26.47 4.68 3.24
N ASN A 453 26.12 5.57 4.18
CA ASN A 453 25.75 6.97 3.96
C ASN A 453 24.52 7.25 3.08
N GLN A 454 23.82 6.23 2.59
CA GLN A 454 22.57 6.37 1.83
C GLN A 454 21.35 6.20 2.73
N ASN A 455 20.27 6.93 2.43
CA ASN A 455 18.94 6.64 2.97
C ASN A 455 18.21 5.72 1.97
N VAL A 456 17.88 4.50 2.40
CA VAL A 456 17.23 3.47 1.58
C VAL A 456 15.96 2.94 2.25
N LEU A 457 15.19 2.12 1.52
CA LEU A 457 14.05 1.40 2.07
C LEU A 457 14.48 0.44 3.20
N PRO A 458 13.58 0.08 4.15
CA PRO A 458 13.93 -0.80 5.26
C PRO A 458 14.35 -2.19 4.79
N PHE A 459 15.43 -2.72 5.37
CA PHE A 459 15.89 -4.10 5.15
C PHE A 459 16.61 -4.64 6.39
N ASP A 460 16.78 -5.96 6.47
CA ASP A 460 17.59 -6.59 7.52
C ASP A 460 19.08 -6.36 7.24
N GLN A 461 19.67 -5.37 7.94
CA GLN A 461 21.09 -5.02 7.83
C GLN A 461 22.03 -6.18 8.21
N SER A 462 21.58 -7.13 9.05
CA SER A 462 22.41 -8.31 9.41
C SER A 462 22.70 -9.22 8.20
N LYS A 463 21.91 -9.10 7.12
CA LYS A 463 22.12 -9.82 5.86
C LYS A 463 23.19 -9.21 4.97
N CYS A 464 23.86 -8.13 5.39
CA CYS A 464 24.84 -7.39 4.57
C CYS A 464 26.10 -7.01 5.36
N ALA A 465 26.79 -8.02 5.88
CA ALA A 465 28.06 -7.86 6.61
C ALA A 465 29.18 -7.24 5.75
N ASN A 466 29.18 -7.51 4.44
CA ASN A 466 30.03 -6.87 3.43
C ASN A 466 29.42 -7.06 2.03
N LYS A 467 30.07 -6.48 1.01
CA LYS A 467 29.62 -6.53 -0.40
C LYS A 467 29.34 -7.96 -0.90
N ASP A 468 30.23 -8.90 -0.63
CA ASP A 468 30.16 -10.27 -1.17
C ASP A 468 29.16 -11.15 -0.40
N LYS A 469 28.83 -10.75 0.84
CA LYS A 469 27.86 -11.41 1.73
C LYS A 469 26.65 -10.52 2.00
N CYS A 470 26.13 -9.86 0.97
CA CYS A 470 24.91 -9.04 1.05
C CYS A 470 23.73 -9.64 0.29
N THR A 471 22.70 -10.06 1.03
CA THR A 471 21.42 -10.58 0.52
C THR A 471 20.23 -9.68 0.90
N ALA A 472 20.44 -8.36 0.86
CA ALA A 472 19.41 -7.37 1.14
C ALA A 472 18.15 -7.59 0.28
N SER A 473 17.00 -7.47 0.94
CA SER A 473 15.68 -7.35 0.32
C SER A 473 14.94 -6.21 1.01
N PHE A 474 14.56 -5.20 0.24
CA PHE A 474 13.87 -4.01 0.73
C PHE A 474 12.39 -4.30 1.03
N THR A 475 11.86 -3.60 2.02
CA THR A 475 10.44 -3.58 2.38
C THR A 475 9.79 -2.34 1.77
N ALA A 476 8.70 -2.54 1.02
CA ALA A 476 7.93 -1.49 0.35
C ALA A 476 6.45 -1.91 0.29
N GLY A 477 5.56 -1.02 -0.16
CA GLY A 477 4.15 -1.33 -0.42
C GLY A 477 3.96 -2.52 -1.38
N ASP A 478 4.78 -2.60 -2.43
CA ASP A 478 4.85 -3.76 -3.31
C ASP A 478 6.16 -4.56 -3.16
N ILE A 479 6.02 -5.86 -2.89
CA ILE A 479 7.15 -6.79 -2.67
C ILE A 479 8.08 -6.97 -3.88
N ARG A 480 7.59 -6.68 -5.09
CA ARG A 480 8.33 -6.80 -6.34
C ARG A 480 9.31 -5.66 -6.55
N ALA A 481 9.36 -4.66 -5.66
CA ALA A 481 10.39 -3.62 -5.64
C ALA A 481 11.81 -4.19 -5.83
N ASN A 482 12.08 -5.38 -5.29
CA ASN A 482 13.37 -6.09 -5.39
C ASN A 482 13.60 -6.90 -6.68
N LEU A 483 12.65 -6.95 -7.64
CA LEU A 483 12.82 -7.72 -8.88
C LEU A 483 14.05 -7.27 -9.67
N PHE A 484 14.33 -5.97 -9.68
CA PHE A 484 15.40 -5.36 -10.47
C PHE A 484 15.90 -4.09 -9.78
N ILE A 485 17.21 -3.85 -9.76
CA ILE A 485 17.79 -2.69 -9.06
C ILE A 485 17.32 -1.33 -9.60
N GLY A 486 16.93 -1.23 -10.86
CA GLY A 486 16.28 -0.04 -11.40
C GLY A 486 14.94 0.29 -10.76
N LEU A 487 14.14 -0.74 -10.49
CA LEU A 487 12.84 -0.62 -9.83
C LEU A 487 13.04 -0.23 -8.36
N SER A 488 13.93 -0.93 -7.65
CA SER A 488 14.34 -0.55 -6.27
C SER A 488 14.74 0.92 -6.17
N SER A 489 15.43 1.45 -7.20
CA SER A 489 15.88 2.84 -7.23
C SER A 489 14.71 3.84 -7.27
N LEU A 490 13.66 3.56 -8.05
CA LEU A 490 12.43 4.39 -8.04
C LEU A 490 11.67 4.28 -6.71
N HIS A 491 11.50 3.09 -6.14
CA HIS A 491 10.85 2.96 -4.83
C HIS A 491 11.62 3.71 -3.72
N ILE A 492 12.96 3.72 -3.75
CA ILE A 492 13.79 4.53 -2.84
C ILE A 492 13.54 6.02 -3.10
N MET A 493 13.54 6.47 -4.35
CA MET A 493 13.32 7.88 -4.73
C MET A 493 11.98 8.42 -4.20
N PHE A 494 10.88 7.69 -4.40
CA PHE A 494 9.56 8.13 -3.95
C PHE A 494 9.34 7.98 -2.43
N ALA A 495 10.04 7.05 -1.76
CA ALA A 495 10.04 7.00 -0.30
C ALA A 495 10.79 8.20 0.31
N ARG A 496 11.87 8.66 -0.34
CA ARG A 496 12.56 9.91 0.01
C ARG A 496 11.65 11.12 -0.23
N GLU A 497 10.95 11.19 -1.36
CA GLU A 497 10.06 12.32 -1.69
C GLU A 497 8.92 12.47 -0.68
N HIS A 498 8.26 11.38 -0.30
CA HIS A 498 7.26 11.40 0.76
C HIS A 498 7.83 11.96 2.07
N ASN A 499 9.03 11.54 2.47
CA ASN A 499 9.66 12.03 3.70
C ASN A 499 10.09 13.50 3.59
N ARG A 500 10.51 13.97 2.41
CA ARG A 500 10.82 15.38 2.11
C ARG A 500 9.57 16.26 2.24
N ILE A 501 8.45 15.83 1.67
CA ILE A 501 7.15 16.53 1.81
C ILE A 501 6.69 16.48 3.27
N ALA A 502 6.72 15.32 3.93
CA ALA A 502 6.28 15.16 5.32
C ALA A 502 7.08 16.06 6.29
N GLN A 503 8.41 16.13 6.09
CA GLN A 503 9.29 17.07 6.80
C GLN A 503 8.79 18.51 6.61
N LYS A 504 8.57 18.94 5.36
CA LYS A 504 8.18 20.32 5.08
C LYS A 504 6.77 20.68 5.57
N LEU A 505 5.83 19.74 5.50
CA LEU A 505 4.49 19.92 6.05
C LEU A 505 4.51 20.03 7.58
N THR A 506 5.39 19.29 8.26
CA THR A 506 5.59 19.40 9.72
C THR A 506 6.14 20.77 10.12
N GLU A 507 7.11 21.31 9.36
CA GLU A 507 7.64 22.67 9.56
C GLU A 507 6.59 23.76 9.32
N LEU A 508 5.76 23.61 8.27
CA LEU A 508 4.73 24.58 7.92
C LEU A 508 3.52 24.55 8.87
N ASN A 509 3.22 23.37 9.42
CA ASN A 509 2.03 23.11 10.24
C ASN A 509 2.38 22.34 11.54
N PRO A 510 3.05 22.98 12.53
CA PRO A 510 3.52 22.29 13.74
C PRO A 510 2.41 21.67 14.63
N THR A 511 1.14 22.04 14.40
CA THR A 511 -0.03 21.52 15.11
C THR A 511 -0.65 20.27 14.46
N TRP A 512 -0.20 19.86 13.28
CA TRP A 512 -0.73 18.68 12.61
C TRP A 512 -0.26 17.40 13.29
N SER A 513 -1.18 16.45 13.47
CA SER A 513 -0.82 15.10 13.91
C SER A 513 -0.01 14.37 12.83
N GLY A 514 0.80 13.39 13.23
CA GLY A 514 1.55 12.57 12.26
C GLY A 514 0.64 11.81 11.28
N ASP A 515 -0.60 11.48 11.66
CA ASP A 515 -1.61 10.96 10.72
C ASP A 515 -2.03 12.00 9.66
N ARG A 516 -2.22 13.26 10.05
CA ARG A 516 -2.52 14.37 9.11
C ARG A 516 -1.34 14.61 8.17
N VAL A 517 -0.11 14.66 8.68
CA VAL A 517 1.10 14.82 7.86
C VAL A 517 1.26 13.66 6.88
N PHE A 518 1.12 12.41 7.34
CA PHE A 518 1.24 11.22 6.49
C PHE A 518 0.22 11.22 5.35
N GLN A 519 -1.05 11.51 5.64
CA GLN A 519 -2.10 11.50 4.62
C GLN A 519 -1.95 12.65 3.62
N GLU A 520 -1.56 13.85 4.03
CA GLU A 520 -1.26 14.94 3.10
C GLU A 520 -0.03 14.64 2.24
N ALA A 521 1.06 14.12 2.82
CA ALA A 521 2.26 13.73 2.06
C ALA A 521 1.96 12.59 1.06
N ARG A 522 1.20 11.55 1.46
CA ARG A 522 0.72 10.49 0.56
C ARG A 522 -0.15 11.05 -0.56
N LYS A 523 -1.04 11.99 -0.25
CA LYS A 523 -1.96 12.62 -1.21
C LYS A 523 -1.20 13.47 -2.24
N ILE A 524 -0.18 14.23 -1.82
CA ILE A 524 0.68 14.99 -2.73
C ILE A 524 1.51 14.06 -3.62
N VAL A 525 2.21 13.06 -3.06
CA VAL A 525 3.01 12.12 -3.87
C VAL A 525 2.16 11.36 -4.88
N GLY A 526 0.95 10.92 -4.51
CA GLY A 526 0.00 10.33 -5.46
C GLY A 526 -0.35 11.28 -6.61
N ALA A 527 -0.53 12.58 -6.32
CA ALA A 527 -0.79 13.60 -7.33
C ALA A 527 0.42 13.89 -8.24
N GLU A 528 1.64 13.86 -7.71
CA GLU A 528 2.87 13.96 -8.52
C GLU A 528 3.01 12.76 -9.47
N ILE A 529 2.78 11.54 -8.99
CA ILE A 529 2.79 10.32 -9.81
C ILE A 529 1.74 10.41 -10.91
N GLN A 530 0.52 10.88 -10.60
CA GLN A 530 -0.52 11.14 -11.60
C GLN A 530 -0.09 12.18 -12.63
N ASN A 531 0.47 13.32 -12.20
CA ASN A 531 0.91 14.37 -13.11
C ASN A 531 2.02 13.86 -14.04
N VAL A 532 3.07 13.21 -13.52
CA VAL A 532 4.14 12.59 -14.34
C VAL A 532 3.57 11.57 -15.33
N LEU A 533 2.65 10.70 -14.88
CA LEU A 533 2.02 9.70 -15.73
C LEU A 533 1.26 10.32 -16.92
N TYR A 534 0.31 11.22 -16.65
CA TYR A 534 -0.58 11.75 -17.70
C TYR A 534 0.05 12.87 -18.54
N LYS A 535 0.99 13.64 -17.98
CA LYS A 535 1.64 14.78 -18.66
C LYS A 535 2.93 14.38 -19.39
N GLU A 536 3.74 13.50 -18.80
CA GLU A 536 5.08 13.18 -19.33
C GLU A 536 5.15 11.80 -19.99
N TYR A 537 4.62 10.76 -19.36
CA TYR A 537 4.79 9.37 -19.82
C TYR A 537 3.82 8.95 -20.92
N LEU A 538 2.51 9.04 -20.66
CA LEU A 538 1.48 8.50 -21.56
C LEU A 538 1.44 9.16 -22.95
N PRO A 539 1.70 10.48 -23.13
CA PRO A 539 1.83 11.07 -24.45
C PRO A 539 2.98 10.47 -25.28
N LYS A 540 4.12 10.14 -24.65
CA LYS A 540 5.27 9.49 -25.33
C LYS A 540 5.02 8.02 -25.65
N LEU A 541 4.24 7.33 -24.81
CA LEU A 541 3.85 5.94 -25.07
C LEU A 541 2.85 5.85 -26.23
N LEU A 542 1.83 6.71 -26.24
CA LEU A 542 0.65 6.61 -27.11
C LEU A 542 0.74 7.50 -28.37
N GLY A 543 1.70 8.42 -28.44
CA GLY A 543 1.92 9.28 -29.60
C GLY A 543 0.65 10.02 -30.04
N VAL A 544 0.42 10.07 -31.36
CA VAL A 544 -0.79 10.68 -31.97
C VAL A 544 -2.11 10.05 -31.50
N SER A 545 -2.10 8.87 -30.88
CA SER A 545 -3.32 8.27 -30.34
C SER A 545 -3.78 8.89 -29.02
N PHE A 546 -2.90 9.55 -28.26
CA PHE A 546 -3.15 10.02 -26.89
C PHE A 546 -4.46 10.81 -26.76
N ASP A 547 -4.68 11.80 -27.63
CA ASP A 547 -5.87 12.65 -27.58
C ASP A 547 -7.17 11.88 -27.87
N LYS A 548 -7.10 10.87 -28.74
CA LYS A 548 -8.24 10.00 -29.07
C LYS A 548 -8.57 9.04 -27.92
N VAL A 549 -7.56 8.37 -27.35
CA VAL A 549 -7.76 7.26 -26.40
C VAL A 549 -7.81 7.70 -24.93
N ILE A 550 -7.17 8.82 -24.57
CA ILE A 550 -7.24 9.45 -23.24
C ILE A 550 -7.90 10.83 -23.34
N GLY A 551 -7.34 11.75 -24.14
CA GLY A 551 -7.89 13.09 -24.33
C GLY A 551 -7.88 13.97 -23.05
N PRO A 552 -8.44 15.19 -23.10
CA PRO A 552 -8.51 16.08 -21.95
C PRO A 552 -9.39 15.49 -20.83
N TYR A 553 -9.06 15.81 -19.58
CA TYR A 553 -9.87 15.47 -18.42
C TYR A 553 -11.18 16.29 -18.42
N LYS A 554 -12.29 15.67 -18.04
CA LYS A 554 -13.64 16.29 -18.06
C LYS A 554 -14.30 16.37 -16.67
N GLY A 555 -13.58 15.98 -15.62
CA GLY A 555 -14.13 15.78 -14.27
C GLY A 555 -14.33 14.29 -13.96
N TYR A 556 -14.60 14.00 -12.69
CA TYR A 556 -14.89 12.65 -12.19
C TYR A 556 -16.33 12.23 -12.56
N ASP A 557 -16.49 10.99 -13.05
CA ASP A 557 -17.78 10.38 -13.37
C ASP A 557 -18.01 9.13 -12.48
N THR A 558 -19.09 9.16 -11.68
CA THR A 558 -19.49 8.06 -10.77
C THR A 558 -19.93 6.78 -11.50
N ASN A 559 -20.07 6.82 -12.82
CA ASN A 559 -20.43 5.69 -13.66
C ASN A 559 -19.23 4.98 -14.29
N VAL A 560 -18.05 5.62 -14.30
CA VAL A 560 -16.82 5.03 -14.85
C VAL A 560 -16.21 4.05 -13.84
N ASP A 561 -16.13 2.78 -14.22
CA ASP A 561 -15.48 1.75 -13.41
C ASP A 561 -13.96 1.76 -13.63
N ALA A 562 -13.22 2.32 -12.67
CA ALA A 562 -11.75 2.36 -12.69
C ALA A 562 -11.09 0.96 -12.61
N THR A 563 -11.80 -0.09 -12.20
CA THR A 563 -11.25 -1.44 -11.94
C THR A 563 -10.40 -1.95 -13.10
N ILE A 564 -9.19 -2.43 -12.79
CA ILE A 564 -8.23 -2.89 -13.80
C ILE A 564 -8.80 -4.06 -14.60
N ALA A 565 -8.75 -3.95 -15.92
CA ALA A 565 -9.14 -4.99 -16.84
C ALA A 565 -8.09 -6.10 -16.92
N ASN A 566 -8.55 -7.35 -16.98
CA ASN A 566 -7.67 -8.51 -17.03
C ASN A 566 -6.83 -8.53 -18.31
N GLU A 567 -7.40 -8.08 -19.45
CA GLU A 567 -6.68 -7.94 -20.72
C GLU A 567 -5.54 -6.91 -20.66
N PHE A 568 -5.70 -5.84 -19.85
CA PHE A 568 -4.68 -4.81 -19.67
C PHE A 568 -3.46 -5.36 -18.93
N THR A 569 -3.62 -5.88 -17.71
CA THR A 569 -2.48 -6.33 -16.87
C THR A 569 -1.85 -7.64 -17.37
N THR A 570 -2.66 -8.53 -17.94
CA THR A 570 -2.20 -9.86 -18.36
C THR A 570 -1.55 -9.86 -19.74
N SER A 571 -1.85 -8.88 -20.59
CA SER A 571 -1.29 -8.82 -21.94
C SER A 571 -0.88 -7.41 -22.35
N ALA A 572 -1.80 -6.43 -22.43
CA ALA A 572 -1.48 -5.16 -23.09
C ALA A 572 -0.32 -4.40 -22.43
N PHE A 573 -0.37 -4.18 -21.12
CA PHE A 573 0.64 -3.40 -20.40
C PHE A 573 1.95 -4.18 -20.13
N ARG A 574 2.08 -5.40 -20.66
CA ARG A 574 3.31 -6.21 -20.63
C ARG A 574 4.26 -5.92 -21.79
N PHE A 575 3.91 -5.03 -22.72
CA PHE A 575 4.77 -4.59 -23.81
C PHE A 575 6.15 -4.10 -23.33
N GLY A 576 6.22 -3.52 -22.12
CA GLY A 576 7.46 -3.06 -21.49
C GLY A 576 8.52 -4.14 -21.29
N HIS A 577 8.15 -5.43 -21.26
CA HIS A 577 9.14 -6.51 -21.27
C HIS A 577 9.99 -6.53 -22.54
N GLY A 578 9.44 -6.11 -23.68
CA GLY A 578 10.19 -5.93 -24.91
C GLY A 578 11.15 -4.74 -24.90
N MET A 579 10.96 -3.78 -23.97
CA MET A 579 11.84 -2.63 -23.79
C MET A 579 13.03 -2.92 -22.87
N ILE A 580 13.11 -4.13 -22.29
CA ILE A 580 14.23 -4.57 -21.47
C ILE A 580 15.47 -4.76 -22.37
N GLU A 581 16.53 -4.03 -22.05
CA GLU A 581 17.87 -4.18 -22.63
C GLU A 581 18.65 -5.32 -21.95
N GLU A 582 19.65 -5.87 -22.65
CA GLU A 582 20.55 -6.88 -22.07
C GLU A 582 21.59 -6.27 -21.13
N PHE A 583 21.96 -5.01 -21.33
CA PHE A 583 23.00 -4.30 -20.58
C PHE A 583 22.55 -2.89 -20.19
N TYR A 584 22.81 -2.51 -18.94
CA TYR A 584 22.48 -1.21 -18.40
C TYR A 584 23.75 -0.47 -17.97
N LYS A 585 23.89 0.76 -18.45
CA LYS A 585 24.97 1.66 -18.03
C LYS A 585 24.77 2.11 -16.59
N ARG A 586 25.87 2.41 -15.90
CA ARG A 586 25.88 3.18 -14.65
C ARG A 586 26.91 4.29 -14.78
N VAL A 587 26.48 5.55 -14.67
CA VAL A 587 27.33 6.70 -15.00
C VAL A 587 27.48 7.70 -13.86
N ASP A 588 28.65 8.31 -13.78
CA ASP A 588 28.97 9.37 -12.82
C ASP A 588 28.38 10.73 -13.23
N LEU A 589 28.76 11.78 -12.49
CA LEU A 589 28.36 13.17 -12.75
C LEU A 589 28.87 13.70 -14.10
N SER A 590 30.01 13.19 -14.59
CA SER A 590 30.63 13.59 -15.85
C SER A 590 30.10 12.79 -17.05
N GLY A 591 29.15 11.87 -16.84
CA GLY A 591 28.62 10.97 -17.86
C GLY A 591 29.53 9.78 -18.20
N ASN A 592 30.65 9.60 -17.47
CA ASN A 592 31.53 8.46 -17.65
C ASN A 592 30.98 7.23 -16.92
N ASN A 593 31.38 6.02 -17.33
CA ASN A 593 31.05 4.81 -16.58
C ASN A 593 31.69 4.87 -15.17
N ILE A 594 30.91 4.56 -14.13
CA ILE A 594 31.45 4.44 -12.77
C ILE A 594 32.49 3.30 -12.69
N THR A 595 33.36 3.33 -11.69
CA THR A 595 34.40 2.30 -11.44
C THR A 595 33.83 0.88 -11.29
N HIS A 596 32.57 0.75 -10.87
CA HIS A 596 31.84 -0.52 -10.77
C HIS A 596 31.27 -1.03 -12.11
N GLY A 597 31.43 -0.28 -13.21
CA GLY A 597 30.92 -0.59 -14.54
C GLY A 597 29.39 -0.57 -14.66
N GLY A 598 28.88 -0.80 -15.87
CA GLY A 598 27.49 -1.20 -16.07
C GLY A 598 27.22 -2.64 -15.61
N PHE A 599 26.05 -3.17 -15.92
CA PHE A 599 25.67 -4.54 -15.54
C PHE A 599 24.78 -5.19 -16.61
N PHE A 600 24.89 -6.51 -16.80
CA PHE A 600 23.91 -7.24 -17.60
C PHE A 600 22.59 -7.36 -16.81
N PHE A 601 21.46 -7.42 -17.51
CA PHE A 601 20.12 -7.46 -16.90
C PHE A 601 20.03 -8.48 -15.74
N GLY A 602 20.51 -9.70 -15.96
CA GLY A 602 20.50 -10.77 -14.95
C GLY A 602 21.30 -10.46 -13.68
N ASP A 603 22.35 -9.64 -13.76
CA ASP A 603 23.16 -9.19 -12.61
C ASP A 603 22.46 -8.10 -11.79
N GLY A 604 21.40 -7.49 -12.33
CA GLY A 604 20.53 -6.54 -11.63
C GLY A 604 19.30 -7.19 -10.99
N VAL A 605 19.01 -8.47 -11.28
CA VAL A 605 17.78 -9.16 -10.84
C VAL A 605 17.96 -9.77 -9.45
N PHE A 606 17.12 -9.37 -8.48
CA PHE A 606 17.24 -9.72 -7.06
C PHE A 606 18.60 -9.37 -6.41
N LYS A 607 19.29 -8.34 -6.91
CA LYS A 607 20.63 -7.92 -6.42
C LYS A 607 20.63 -6.54 -5.75
N SER A 608 19.66 -6.26 -4.86
CA SER A 608 19.54 -4.99 -4.12
C SER A 608 20.83 -4.57 -3.38
N GLY A 609 21.68 -5.53 -2.99
CA GLY A 609 23.02 -5.25 -2.44
C GLY A 609 23.94 -4.43 -3.35
N LYS A 610 23.74 -4.44 -4.68
CA LYS A 610 24.48 -3.56 -5.60
C LYS A 610 24.22 -2.08 -5.37
N ILE A 611 22.99 -1.70 -4.98
CA ILE A 611 22.69 -0.30 -4.61
C ILE A 611 23.48 0.08 -3.35
N LEU A 612 23.47 -0.80 -2.35
CA LEU A 612 24.12 -0.58 -1.06
C LEU A 612 25.66 -0.49 -1.12
N PHE A 613 26.31 -1.15 -2.08
CA PHE A 613 27.78 -1.25 -2.15
C PHE A 613 28.43 -0.77 -3.47
N GLU A 614 27.68 -0.47 -4.52
CA GLU A 614 28.21 -0.13 -5.85
C GLU A 614 27.69 1.23 -6.38
N GLY A 615 27.59 2.23 -5.50
CA GLY A 615 27.36 3.63 -5.89
C GLY A 615 25.93 4.17 -5.73
N GLY A 616 25.02 3.42 -5.11
CA GLY A 616 23.65 3.91 -4.82
C GLY A 616 22.73 3.97 -6.02
N VAL A 617 21.68 4.80 -5.92
CA VAL A 617 20.64 4.94 -6.95
C VAL A 617 21.07 5.85 -8.10
N ASP A 618 21.86 6.89 -7.83
CA ASP A 618 22.18 7.93 -8.81
C ASP A 618 22.78 7.40 -10.12
N PRO A 619 23.79 6.49 -10.12
CA PRO A 619 24.40 6.04 -11.37
C PRO A 619 23.44 5.23 -12.23
N ILE A 620 22.48 4.53 -11.59
CA ILE A 620 21.44 3.75 -12.26
C ILE A 620 20.43 4.71 -12.92
N ILE A 621 19.98 5.73 -12.18
CA ILE A 621 19.05 6.76 -12.70
C ILE A 621 19.68 7.55 -13.85
N ARG A 622 20.93 8.05 -13.72
CA ARG A 622 21.64 8.69 -14.83
C ARG A 622 21.82 7.72 -16.01
N GLY A 623 22.12 6.46 -15.74
CA GLY A 623 22.23 5.40 -16.75
C GLY A 623 20.96 5.20 -17.57
N PHE A 624 19.78 5.24 -16.93
CA PHE A 624 18.49 5.17 -17.62
C PHE A 624 18.21 6.43 -18.44
N MET A 625 18.51 7.61 -17.90
CA MET A 625 18.28 8.88 -18.59
C MET A 625 19.18 9.08 -19.82
N THR A 626 20.40 8.52 -19.79
CA THR A 626 21.42 8.68 -20.86
C THR A 626 21.45 7.53 -21.88
N THR A 627 20.65 6.48 -21.69
CA THR A 627 20.62 5.32 -22.60
C THR A 627 19.29 5.31 -23.37
N ALA A 628 19.37 5.22 -24.70
CA ALA A 628 18.21 5.14 -25.58
C ALA A 628 17.34 3.92 -25.24
N VAL A 629 16.02 4.05 -25.34
CA VAL A 629 15.10 2.96 -25.00
C VAL A 629 14.95 1.97 -26.14
N LYS A 630 14.99 0.68 -25.82
CA LYS A 630 14.65 -0.39 -26.75
C LYS A 630 13.16 -0.36 -27.12
N ARG A 631 12.84 -0.51 -28.41
CA ARG A 631 11.46 -0.65 -28.90
C ARG A 631 10.85 -1.98 -28.43
N PRO A 632 9.56 -2.02 -28.05
CA PRO A 632 8.95 -3.19 -27.41
C PRO A 632 8.78 -4.42 -28.33
N HIS A 633 8.65 -4.23 -29.64
CA HIS A 633 8.15 -5.25 -30.58
C HIS A 633 8.91 -6.59 -30.60
N ARG A 634 10.17 -6.65 -30.11
CA ARG A 634 10.94 -7.89 -29.98
C ARG A 634 11.54 -8.03 -28.58
N MET A 635 11.55 -9.24 -28.04
CA MET A 635 12.08 -9.58 -26.71
C MET A 635 13.51 -10.12 -26.81
N THR A 636 14.36 -9.77 -25.85
CA THR A 636 15.80 -10.05 -25.94
C THR A 636 16.20 -11.39 -25.27
N PRO A 637 17.23 -12.12 -25.74
CA PRO A 637 17.66 -13.40 -25.18
C PRO A 637 17.88 -13.42 -23.67
N ALA A 638 18.34 -12.31 -23.07
CA ALA A 638 18.47 -12.18 -21.61
C ALA A 638 17.17 -12.52 -20.84
N ILE A 639 16.00 -12.27 -21.43
CA ILE A 639 14.69 -12.57 -20.84
C ILE A 639 13.93 -13.73 -21.51
N THR A 640 14.29 -14.15 -22.73
CA THR A 640 13.65 -15.31 -23.39
C THR A 640 14.41 -16.62 -23.17
N GLU A 641 15.71 -16.58 -22.83
CA GLU A 641 16.54 -17.79 -22.68
C GLU A 641 17.09 -18.01 -21.26
N LYS A 642 17.18 -16.94 -20.45
CA LYS A 642 17.90 -16.94 -19.17
C LYS A 642 17.18 -16.21 -18.02
N MET A 643 15.88 -15.90 -18.15
CA MET A 643 15.13 -15.21 -17.09
C MET A 643 15.17 -16.05 -15.80
N PHE A 644 15.57 -15.43 -14.68
CA PHE A 644 15.78 -16.12 -13.40
C PHE A 644 16.64 -17.41 -13.52
N GLY A 645 17.59 -17.42 -14.46
CA GLY A 645 18.50 -18.53 -14.75
C GLY A 645 17.86 -19.77 -15.42
N SER A 646 16.55 -19.78 -15.68
CA SER A 646 15.88 -21.00 -16.17
C SER A 646 14.48 -20.84 -16.81
N THR A 647 14.01 -19.61 -17.05
CA THR A 647 12.66 -19.31 -17.57
C THR A 647 12.74 -18.45 -18.84
N ASP A 648 11.66 -18.49 -19.63
CA ASP A 648 11.39 -17.58 -20.74
C ASP A 648 10.20 -16.67 -20.37
N LEU A 649 10.43 -15.36 -20.27
CA LEU A 649 9.42 -14.37 -19.88
C LEU A 649 8.37 -14.14 -20.98
N GLY A 650 8.76 -14.24 -22.25
CA GLY A 650 7.83 -14.09 -23.38
C GLY A 650 6.87 -15.28 -23.46
N SER A 651 7.41 -16.49 -23.34
CA SER A 651 6.61 -17.72 -23.16
C SER A 651 5.65 -17.61 -21.97
N LEU A 652 6.12 -17.09 -20.84
CA LEU A 652 5.30 -16.92 -19.64
C LEU A 652 4.16 -15.92 -19.85
N ASN A 653 4.36 -14.82 -20.59
CA ASN A 653 3.32 -13.85 -20.91
C ASN A 653 2.21 -14.46 -21.79
N ILE A 654 2.59 -15.19 -22.83
CA ILE A 654 1.65 -15.91 -23.71
C ILE A 654 0.85 -16.92 -22.90
N GLN A 655 1.53 -17.78 -22.12
CA GLN A 655 0.86 -18.79 -21.30
C GLN A 655 -0.02 -18.18 -20.20
N ARG A 656 0.34 -17.02 -19.64
CA ARG A 656 -0.51 -16.30 -18.67
C ARG A 656 -1.76 -15.71 -19.32
N GLY A 657 -1.68 -15.25 -20.57
CA GLY A 657 -2.87 -14.87 -21.36
C GLY A 657 -3.85 -16.05 -21.52
N ARG A 658 -3.32 -17.25 -21.80
CA ARG A 658 -4.12 -18.48 -21.88
C ARG A 658 -4.72 -18.89 -20.52
N ASP A 659 -3.97 -18.71 -19.43
CA ASP A 659 -4.38 -19.00 -18.04
C ASP A 659 -5.51 -18.12 -17.49
N HIS A 660 -5.57 -16.88 -17.96
CA HIS A 660 -6.59 -15.90 -17.57
C HIS A 660 -7.78 -15.86 -18.55
N GLY A 661 -7.79 -16.74 -19.56
CA GLY A 661 -8.83 -16.80 -20.58
C GLY A 661 -8.94 -15.52 -21.42
N ILE A 662 -7.80 -14.90 -21.74
CA ILE A 662 -7.76 -13.63 -22.49
C ILE A 662 -8.17 -13.87 -23.96
N PRO A 663 -9.06 -13.02 -24.53
CA PRO A 663 -9.46 -13.09 -25.94
C PRO A 663 -8.27 -13.08 -26.92
N SER A 664 -8.52 -13.54 -28.14
CA SER A 664 -7.52 -13.47 -29.22
C SER A 664 -7.23 -12.03 -29.65
N TYR A 665 -6.06 -11.84 -30.28
CA TYR A 665 -5.70 -10.58 -30.92
C TYR A 665 -6.78 -10.08 -31.89
N ASN A 666 -7.40 -10.96 -32.67
CA ASN A 666 -8.46 -10.60 -33.62
C ASN A 666 -9.73 -10.05 -32.93
N LYS A 667 -10.09 -10.56 -31.74
CA LYS A 667 -11.18 -9.98 -30.94
C LYS A 667 -10.80 -8.63 -30.33
N MET A 668 -9.57 -8.49 -29.80
CA MET A 668 -9.10 -7.24 -29.19
C MET A 668 -8.95 -6.11 -30.20
N ARG A 669 -8.44 -6.38 -31.41
CA ARG A 669 -8.33 -5.36 -32.46
C ARG A 669 -9.71 -4.91 -32.96
N ASN A 670 -10.67 -5.83 -33.04
CA ASN A 670 -12.07 -5.49 -33.37
C ASN A 670 -12.75 -4.65 -32.27
N PHE A 671 -12.49 -4.94 -30.98
CA PHE A 671 -12.90 -4.06 -29.87
C PHE A 671 -12.33 -2.64 -30.01
N CYS A 672 -11.11 -2.51 -30.52
CA CYS A 672 -10.47 -1.23 -30.83
C CYS A 672 -10.94 -0.57 -32.14
N GLY A 673 -11.99 -1.08 -32.78
CA GLY A 673 -12.57 -0.53 -34.01
C GLY A 673 -11.80 -0.85 -35.29
N LEU A 674 -10.83 -1.79 -35.25
CA LEU A 674 -10.17 -2.31 -36.44
C LEU A 674 -11.02 -3.40 -37.10
N LYS A 675 -10.78 -3.67 -38.39
CA LYS A 675 -11.52 -4.71 -39.11
C LYS A 675 -11.18 -6.09 -38.56
N PHE A 676 -12.21 -6.93 -38.42
CA PHE A 676 -12.04 -8.34 -38.11
C PHE A 676 -11.33 -9.05 -39.27
N ALA A 677 -10.20 -9.70 -38.97
CA ALA A 677 -9.38 -10.39 -39.95
C ALA A 677 -9.90 -11.81 -40.21
N ASN A 678 -10.19 -12.12 -41.48
CA ASN A 678 -10.55 -13.46 -41.94
C ASN A 678 -9.30 -14.23 -42.43
N THR A 679 -8.31 -13.51 -42.95
CA THR A 679 -7.00 -14.04 -43.37
C THR A 679 -5.86 -13.38 -42.61
N PHE A 680 -4.69 -14.03 -42.57
CA PHE A 680 -3.49 -13.43 -41.96
C PHE A 680 -2.98 -12.20 -42.72
N ASP A 681 -3.34 -12.02 -43.99
CA ASP A 681 -3.01 -10.83 -44.76
C ASP A 681 -3.89 -9.62 -44.40
N ASP A 682 -5.09 -9.83 -43.86
CA ASP A 682 -5.97 -8.76 -43.37
C ASP A 682 -5.36 -8.02 -42.17
N PHE A 683 -4.42 -8.63 -41.44
CA PHE A 683 -3.61 -7.94 -40.42
C PHE A 683 -2.62 -6.91 -41.02
N GLY A 684 -2.53 -6.79 -42.34
CA GLY A 684 -1.67 -5.84 -43.04
C GLY A 684 -2.07 -4.37 -42.87
N ASP A 685 -3.18 -4.10 -42.16
CA ASP A 685 -3.56 -2.77 -41.69
C ASP A 685 -2.64 -2.26 -40.56
N MET A 686 -2.16 -3.14 -39.68
CA MET A 686 -1.32 -2.79 -38.53
C MET A 686 0.01 -3.56 -38.45
N ILE A 687 0.15 -4.71 -39.12
CA ILE A 687 1.39 -5.49 -39.21
C ILE A 687 1.89 -5.37 -40.65
N LEU A 688 2.63 -4.31 -40.94
CA LEU A 688 2.96 -3.93 -42.32
C LEU A 688 3.86 -4.98 -42.99
N ASP A 689 4.84 -5.53 -42.27
CA ASP A 689 5.75 -6.55 -42.77
C ASP A 689 5.01 -7.86 -43.14
N ARG A 690 5.05 -8.20 -44.42
CA ARG A 690 4.50 -9.45 -44.97
C ARG A 690 5.18 -10.69 -44.37
N ASN A 691 6.45 -10.62 -43.98
CA ASN A 691 7.16 -11.75 -43.38
C ASN A 691 6.64 -12.08 -41.98
N LEU A 692 6.22 -11.07 -41.20
CA LEU A 692 5.55 -11.26 -39.92
C LEU A 692 4.19 -11.92 -40.08
N ARG A 693 3.38 -11.46 -41.04
CA ARG A 693 2.07 -12.07 -41.36
C ARG A 693 2.20 -13.51 -41.86
N ALA A 694 3.15 -13.77 -42.76
CA ALA A 694 3.48 -15.13 -43.19
C ALA A 694 4.05 -15.98 -42.04
N GLY A 695 4.74 -15.35 -41.06
CA GLY A 695 5.14 -15.98 -39.80
C GLY A 695 3.95 -16.43 -38.97
N LEU A 696 2.96 -15.56 -38.76
CA LEU A 696 1.71 -15.91 -38.06
C LEU A 696 1.00 -17.07 -38.78
N ALA A 697 0.84 -16.99 -40.10
CA ALA A 697 0.18 -18.02 -40.92
C ALA A 697 0.88 -19.39 -40.89
N ARG A 698 2.18 -19.45 -40.60
CA ARG A 698 2.93 -20.71 -40.44
C ARG A 698 2.86 -21.30 -39.03
N ASN A 699 2.48 -20.51 -38.02
CA ASN A 699 2.50 -20.93 -36.61
C ASN A 699 1.09 -21.06 -35.99
N TYR A 700 0.10 -20.35 -36.51
CA TYR A 700 -1.29 -20.37 -36.03
C TYR A 700 -2.23 -20.88 -37.13
N ASN A 701 -3.24 -21.67 -36.74
CA ASN A 701 -4.20 -22.24 -37.69
C ASN A 701 -5.14 -21.19 -38.28
N THR A 702 -5.63 -20.28 -37.43
CA THR A 702 -6.55 -19.19 -37.85
C THR A 702 -6.15 -17.85 -37.25
N THR A 703 -6.67 -16.74 -37.79
CA THR A 703 -6.52 -15.39 -37.22
C THR A 703 -7.07 -15.30 -35.79
N ASN A 704 -8.04 -16.16 -35.44
CA ASN A 704 -8.66 -16.22 -34.12
C ASN A 704 -7.83 -17.00 -33.08
N ASP A 705 -6.79 -17.72 -33.50
CA ASP A 705 -5.88 -18.43 -32.61
C ASP A 705 -4.71 -17.56 -32.13
N VAL A 706 -4.45 -16.43 -32.77
CA VAL A 706 -3.34 -15.53 -32.40
C VAL A 706 -3.57 -14.99 -30.98
N ASP A 707 -2.68 -15.35 -30.06
CA ASP A 707 -2.69 -14.85 -28.68
C ASP A 707 -2.58 -13.32 -28.67
N PHE A 708 -3.37 -12.63 -27.83
CA PHE A 708 -3.40 -11.16 -27.82
C PHE A 708 -1.99 -10.56 -27.66
N TYR A 709 -1.21 -11.03 -26.68
CA TYR A 709 0.17 -10.58 -26.48
C TYR A 709 1.09 -10.79 -27.69
N VAL A 710 0.90 -11.84 -28.49
CA VAL A 710 1.72 -12.06 -29.70
C VAL A 710 1.34 -11.07 -30.78
N GLY A 711 0.05 -11.04 -31.18
CA GLY A 711 -0.40 -10.18 -32.27
C GLY A 711 -0.18 -8.69 -31.99
N SER A 712 -0.43 -8.25 -30.75
CA SER A 712 -0.29 -6.84 -30.37
C SER A 712 1.16 -6.35 -30.28
N MET A 713 2.12 -7.26 -30.08
CA MET A 713 3.56 -6.94 -30.08
C MET A 713 4.16 -6.88 -31.49
N LEU A 714 3.42 -7.35 -32.51
CA LEU A 714 3.83 -7.35 -33.90
C LEU A 714 3.27 -6.18 -34.71
N GLU A 715 2.33 -5.42 -34.15
CA GLU A 715 1.84 -4.18 -34.77
C GLU A 715 2.96 -3.14 -34.88
N ASP A 716 3.04 -2.45 -36.01
CA ASP A 716 3.89 -1.28 -36.17
C ASP A 716 3.43 -0.14 -35.22
N PRO A 717 4.36 0.61 -34.60
CA PRO A 717 4.00 1.62 -33.60
C PRO A 717 3.31 2.83 -34.22
N VAL A 718 2.34 3.39 -33.49
CA VAL A 718 1.67 4.63 -33.89
C VAL A 718 2.66 5.80 -33.98
N ILE A 719 2.37 6.79 -34.83
CA ILE A 719 3.27 7.93 -35.06
C ILE A 719 3.58 8.64 -33.73
N GLY A 720 4.88 8.81 -33.43
CA GLY A 720 5.35 9.43 -32.19
C GLY A 720 5.15 8.61 -30.91
N GLY A 721 4.63 7.39 -31.00
CA GLY A 721 4.43 6.47 -29.88
C GLY A 721 5.41 5.29 -29.89
N LEU A 722 5.30 4.44 -28.87
CA LEU A 722 6.14 3.24 -28.71
C LEU A 722 5.42 1.93 -29.04
N VAL A 723 4.09 1.94 -29.15
CA VAL A 723 3.24 0.75 -29.30
C VAL A 723 2.26 0.88 -30.47
N GLY A 724 1.79 -0.24 -31.00
CA GLY A 724 0.78 -0.27 -32.07
C GLY A 724 -0.63 0.13 -31.63
N THR A 725 -1.54 0.26 -32.61
CA THR A 725 -2.89 0.78 -32.45
C THR A 725 -3.75 0.02 -31.42
N THR A 726 -3.71 -1.32 -31.42
CA THR A 726 -4.49 -2.13 -30.49
C THR A 726 -3.97 -1.98 -29.06
N LEU A 727 -2.64 -1.90 -28.88
CA LEU A 727 -2.05 -1.58 -27.57
C LEU A 727 -2.40 -0.15 -27.14
N SER A 728 -2.27 0.85 -28.03
CA SER A 728 -2.62 2.24 -27.71
C SER A 728 -4.08 2.37 -27.24
N CYS A 729 -4.99 1.68 -27.92
CA CYS A 729 -6.39 1.56 -27.55
C CYS A 729 -6.58 0.99 -26.13
N VAL A 730 -6.12 -0.25 -25.86
CA VAL A 730 -6.38 -0.93 -24.58
C VAL A 730 -5.67 -0.25 -23.40
N ILE A 731 -4.46 0.29 -23.63
CA ILE A 731 -3.72 1.05 -22.61
C ILE A 731 -4.41 2.39 -22.33
N GLY A 732 -4.78 3.13 -23.38
CA GLY A 732 -5.46 4.41 -23.26
C GLY A 732 -6.84 4.31 -22.60
N GLU A 733 -7.62 3.29 -22.97
CA GLU A 733 -8.91 2.95 -22.37
C GLU A 733 -8.78 2.78 -20.85
N GLN A 734 -7.84 1.95 -20.40
CA GLN A 734 -7.66 1.67 -18.97
C GLN A 734 -7.17 2.90 -18.20
N PHE A 735 -6.23 3.68 -18.75
CA PHE A 735 -5.77 4.90 -18.08
C PHE A 735 -6.83 6.01 -18.11
N ARG A 736 -7.67 6.11 -19.15
CA ARG A 736 -8.85 6.99 -19.12
C ARG A 736 -9.79 6.59 -17.99
N ARG A 737 -10.13 5.31 -17.84
CA ARG A 737 -10.98 4.85 -16.72
C ARG A 737 -10.35 5.07 -15.35
N ALA A 738 -9.03 4.85 -15.22
CA ALA A 738 -8.30 5.08 -13.97
C ALA A 738 -8.16 6.57 -13.59
N ARG A 739 -8.38 7.50 -14.54
CA ARG A 739 -8.46 8.95 -14.29
C ARG A 739 -9.88 9.42 -14.05
N ASP A 740 -10.78 9.08 -14.97
CA ASP A 740 -12.14 9.64 -15.03
C ASP A 740 -13.05 8.98 -13.97
N GLY A 741 -12.77 7.73 -13.57
CA GLY A 741 -13.42 7.01 -12.45
C GLY A 741 -12.71 7.14 -11.10
N ASP A 742 -11.72 8.04 -10.96
CA ASP A 742 -11.03 8.31 -9.70
C ASP A 742 -11.48 9.64 -9.09
N ARG A 743 -12.30 9.57 -8.03
CA ARG A 743 -12.78 10.77 -7.32
C ARG A 743 -11.64 11.60 -6.74
N PHE A 744 -10.49 11.00 -6.48
CA PHE A 744 -9.32 11.65 -5.90
C PHE A 744 -8.26 12.01 -6.95
N TYR A 745 -8.56 11.94 -8.25
CA TYR A 745 -7.66 12.46 -9.28
C TYR A 745 -7.34 13.92 -8.99
N PHE A 746 -6.06 14.32 -9.10
CA PHE A 746 -5.60 15.57 -8.51
C PHE A 746 -6.23 16.84 -9.09
N GLU A 747 -6.74 16.79 -10.33
CA GLU A 747 -7.47 17.91 -10.96
C GLU A 747 -8.97 17.92 -10.65
N ASN A 748 -9.51 16.91 -9.95
CA ASN A 748 -10.93 16.89 -9.59
C ASN A 748 -11.22 18.00 -8.55
N PRO A 749 -12.18 18.91 -8.81
CA PRO A 749 -12.49 20.00 -7.89
C PRO A 749 -12.78 19.52 -6.47
N GLY A 750 -12.23 20.24 -5.49
CA GLY A 750 -12.41 19.96 -4.07
C GLY A 750 -11.46 18.92 -3.48
N ILE A 751 -10.65 18.23 -4.27
CA ILE A 751 -9.59 17.33 -3.75
C ILE A 751 -8.38 18.13 -3.29
N PHE A 752 -7.99 19.14 -4.06
CA PHE A 752 -7.00 20.15 -3.71
C PHE A 752 -7.59 21.54 -3.95
N THR A 753 -7.05 22.58 -3.33
CA THR A 753 -7.39 23.96 -3.69
C THR A 753 -6.82 24.31 -5.07
N ARG A 754 -7.35 25.34 -5.73
CA ARG A 754 -6.85 25.76 -7.05
C ARG A 754 -5.34 26.05 -7.04
N SER A 755 -4.85 26.77 -6.04
CA SER A 755 -3.42 27.08 -5.90
C SER A 755 -2.56 25.82 -5.69
N GLN A 756 -3.07 24.83 -4.95
CA GLN A 756 -2.39 23.54 -4.79
C GLN A 756 -2.31 22.75 -6.11
N VAL A 757 -3.37 22.74 -6.92
CA VAL A 757 -3.34 22.12 -8.27
C VAL A 757 -2.35 22.84 -9.20
N GLU A 758 -2.30 24.17 -9.16
CA GLU A 758 -1.34 24.99 -9.92
C GLU A 758 0.12 24.70 -9.52
N GLU A 759 0.39 24.36 -8.25
CA GLU A 759 1.70 23.86 -7.83
C GLU A 759 1.95 22.41 -8.29
N ILE A 760 1.03 21.48 -8.08
CA ILE A 760 1.20 20.06 -8.50
C ILE A 760 1.53 19.95 -9.98
N LYS A 761 0.94 20.77 -10.85
CA LYS A 761 1.22 20.79 -12.30
C LYS A 761 2.67 21.18 -12.65
N LYS A 762 3.44 21.75 -11.72
CA LYS A 762 4.88 22.04 -11.87
C LYS A 762 5.77 20.83 -11.59
N SER A 763 5.27 19.81 -10.89
CA SER A 763 6.02 18.57 -10.67
C SER A 763 6.41 17.92 -12.01
N SER A 764 7.55 17.23 -11.99
CA SER A 764 8.13 16.47 -13.10
C SER A 764 9.00 15.37 -12.51
N LEU A 765 9.22 14.28 -13.24
CA LEU A 765 10.13 13.24 -12.75
C LEU A 765 11.55 13.77 -12.57
N SER A 766 11.98 14.75 -13.40
CA SER A 766 13.26 15.44 -13.25
C SER A 766 13.36 16.23 -11.94
N ARG A 767 12.28 16.91 -11.51
CA ARG A 767 12.26 17.62 -10.22
C ARG A 767 12.40 16.65 -9.05
N ILE A 768 11.64 15.56 -9.08
CA ILE A 768 11.67 14.51 -8.03
C ILE A 768 13.06 13.88 -7.94
N ILE A 769 13.74 13.67 -9.07
CA ILE A 769 15.15 13.21 -9.08
C ILE A 769 16.07 14.27 -8.46
N CYS A 770 15.96 15.54 -8.84
CA CYS A 770 16.76 16.64 -8.26
C CYS A 770 16.55 16.81 -6.75
N ASP A 771 15.35 16.56 -6.23
CA ASP A 771 15.02 16.71 -4.81
C ASP A 771 15.46 15.53 -3.93
N ASN A 772 15.70 14.34 -4.50
CA ASN A 772 15.82 13.10 -3.73
C ASN A 772 16.99 12.19 -4.11
N ALA A 773 17.68 12.43 -5.22
CA ALA A 773 18.94 11.74 -5.51
C ALA A 773 20.06 12.26 -4.58
N ASP A 774 21.14 11.50 -4.41
CA ASP A 774 22.20 11.86 -3.47
C ASP A 774 23.13 12.96 -4.04
N ASN A 775 23.33 13.00 -5.36
CA ASN A 775 24.20 13.93 -6.09
C ASN A 775 23.65 14.22 -7.51
N PHE A 776 22.57 14.99 -7.65
CA PHE A 776 22.10 15.45 -8.96
C PHE A 776 22.14 16.99 -9.04
N GLU A 777 23.12 17.52 -9.77
CA GLU A 777 23.24 18.96 -10.06
C GLU A 777 22.64 19.33 -11.43
N LEU A 778 22.74 18.41 -12.39
CA LEU A 778 22.33 18.58 -13.79
C LEU A 778 21.40 17.43 -14.21
N VAL A 779 20.31 17.74 -14.92
CA VAL A 779 19.27 16.78 -15.33
C VAL A 779 18.68 17.14 -16.70
N SER A 780 18.09 16.18 -17.42
CA SER A 780 17.22 16.49 -18.57
C SER A 780 15.97 17.23 -18.09
N GLN A 781 15.46 18.21 -18.83
CA GLN A 781 14.20 18.89 -18.46
C GLN A 781 13.02 17.93 -18.38
N ASP A 782 13.02 16.92 -19.26
CA ASP A 782 12.07 15.82 -19.29
C ASP A 782 12.84 14.51 -19.05
N ALA A 783 12.53 13.82 -17.95
CA ALA A 783 13.29 12.64 -17.53
C ALA A 783 13.19 11.44 -18.48
N PHE A 784 12.26 11.48 -19.45
CA PHE A 784 12.01 10.42 -20.42
C PHE A 784 12.68 10.68 -21.78
N LEU A 785 13.19 11.89 -22.01
CA LEU A 785 13.93 12.24 -23.21
C LEU A 785 15.43 11.99 -23.03
N LEU A 786 16.08 11.53 -24.10
CA LEU A 786 17.53 11.56 -24.18
C LEU A 786 18.03 12.99 -23.96
N PRO A 787 19.15 13.18 -23.24
CA PRO A 787 19.70 14.50 -22.99
C PRO A 787 20.07 15.16 -24.32
N GLY A 788 19.71 16.44 -24.47
CA GLY A 788 20.22 17.29 -25.54
C GLY A 788 21.69 17.66 -25.31
N SER A 789 22.21 18.59 -26.12
CA SER A 789 23.60 19.05 -25.99
C SER A 789 23.94 19.64 -24.62
N ASN A 790 22.95 20.20 -23.91
CA ASN A 790 23.11 20.78 -22.58
C ASN A 790 22.09 20.14 -21.62
N LEU A 791 22.57 19.67 -20.46
CA LEU A 791 21.72 19.35 -19.32
C LEU A 791 21.27 20.66 -18.62
N THR A 792 20.15 20.60 -17.90
CA THR A 792 19.59 21.73 -17.15
C THR A 792 19.96 21.64 -15.67
N PRO A 793 20.48 22.70 -15.05
CA PRO A 793 20.71 22.76 -13.61
C PRO A 793 19.45 22.52 -12.79
N CYS A 794 19.57 21.76 -11.70
CA CYS A 794 18.45 21.39 -10.84
C CYS A 794 17.75 22.59 -10.17
N ASP A 795 18.39 23.76 -10.04
CA ASP A 795 17.75 24.98 -9.56
C ASP A 795 16.84 25.65 -10.63
N LYS A 796 16.99 25.29 -11.90
CA LYS A 796 16.14 25.75 -13.02
C LYS A 796 14.96 24.83 -13.31
N ILE A 797 14.91 23.63 -12.71
CA ILE A 797 13.75 22.74 -12.81
C ILE A 797 12.68 23.21 -11.82
N PRO A 798 11.47 23.58 -12.26
CA PRO A 798 10.41 24.11 -11.41
C PRO A 798 10.11 23.22 -10.21
N ALA A 799 10.08 23.82 -9.01
CA ALA A 799 9.69 23.16 -7.77
C ALA A 799 8.27 23.56 -7.36
N MET A 800 7.62 22.68 -6.60
CA MET A 800 6.32 22.97 -5.97
C MET A 800 6.49 23.90 -4.76
N ASP A 801 5.70 24.98 -4.71
CA ASP A 801 5.59 25.80 -3.51
C ASP A 801 4.67 25.15 -2.47
N LEU A 802 5.26 24.34 -1.58
CA LEU A 802 4.54 23.68 -0.50
C LEU A 802 3.91 24.66 0.52
N THR A 803 4.20 25.98 0.47
CA THR A 803 3.49 26.94 1.34
C THR A 803 1.99 27.02 1.08
N LYS A 804 1.51 26.54 -0.10
CA LYS A 804 0.08 26.39 -0.40
C LYS A 804 -0.63 25.31 0.44
N TRP A 805 0.10 24.54 1.26
CA TRP A 805 -0.42 23.59 2.25
C TRP A 805 -0.31 24.11 3.70
N ARG A 806 0.04 25.38 3.92
CA ARG A 806 -0.07 26.01 5.24
C ARG A 806 -1.56 26.07 5.64
N ALA A 807 -1.88 25.59 6.83
CA ALA A 807 -3.20 25.65 7.41
C ALA A 807 -3.60 27.10 7.79
N LEU A 808 -4.90 27.35 7.80
CA LEU A 808 -5.53 28.61 8.22
C LEU A 808 -5.67 28.70 9.75
#